data_AF-A0A2W4SIQ1-F1
#
_entry.id   AF-A0A2W4SIQ1-F1
#
_cell.length_a   1.000
_cell.length_b   1.000
_cell.length_c   1.000
_cell.angle_alpha   90.00
_cell.angle_beta   90.00
_cell.angle_gamma   90.00
#
_symmetry.space_group_name_H-M   'P 1'
#
loop_
_entity.id
_entity.type
_entity.pdbx_description
1 polymer ?
#
loop_
_entity_poly.entity_id
_entity_poly.type
_entity_poly.pdbx_seq_one_letter_code
_entity_poly.pdbx_strand_id
1 'polypeptide(L)'
;MKRRRAPALLLLLALLGSAVASCGSSGRSALRPDVQRELAQGRDYAHHLIAAGRDGTLTDQEVIALGYLERLRLGLGSPFRLIDYALHDPRLDASTRTRLGWALLARTLDGATYEVDASTLDRAGAAWPGLRARVGPHHLELITSAVSEARDPRGGELAVRLAYLLAQAEGSVSRQAPELAAQVAALVRDRELARADALRLLLAAQAADADPLELIPAWRAGRRFQVERPPLEPLPAREEEKAAELAPRLAAGLRALGPRLADASPRPASPPASLLARPAAQRLAELADSLNAPPQTPVVLAVDVRRRELLDVPGLTPAATGARERFFKNARNEERFAAEYALLLADDPTAAPTLSRSALAAAVALRAYAQEEVWFPGFGGPTTRELEERFGLAAVRFDPDVPSSWRPYFRRMLAQSLADLQRVLPALDTRGLRVHFGKSPGRDATLALHDPSRRTVYLPPATGAGTLAHEIAHDLDWQAALKRYRVRGDYATDRATRRRTDRLAASVQGLSRATLLAPEPGDPTPPLHARRPAEVFARSIDWFVVVSLAREGRINGYLSSVQDDVITGYGTVTPPDVTGTAGAALIAILDEVAPVHPETRERYLHAYGPARAPTAYDLVRRVLEAIPPDEPVGSTTLASAEQRRGPFVPDAFEEDPIRLDALAASERKFAAIEASRDTAFAAIDAWVCGAPAAAYDRALEAARRRLVARAAAAAGRGIALESAALLAGEDGRRRVARQFFGAPWPSADVDSTTSALLDRLVERASELGAARVDDGGGRFDLHAPPVYCALGPLAMR
;
A
#
# COMPACT_ATOMS: atom_id res chain seq x y z
N MET A 1 30.69 55.76 3.67
CA MET A 1 29.44 56.04 4.42
C MET A 1 28.41 54.96 4.12
N LYS A 2 27.85 54.34 5.18
CA LYS A 2 26.57 53.58 5.24
C LYS A 2 26.45 52.30 4.38
N ARG A 3 25.84 51.19 4.83
CA ARG A 3 25.44 50.67 6.14
C ARG A 3 24.97 49.21 5.91
N ARG A 4 25.46 48.32 6.77
CA ARG A 4 24.93 47.03 7.23
C ARG A 4 23.47 46.70 6.82
N ARG A 5 23.28 45.62 6.04
CA ARG A 5 21.99 44.91 5.87
C ARG A 5 22.09 43.37 6.01
N ALA A 6 23.18 42.86 6.60
CA ALA A 6 23.36 41.42 6.82
C ALA A 6 22.71 40.83 8.11
N PRO A 7 22.46 41.56 9.22
CA PRO A 7 21.99 40.90 10.45
C PRO A 7 20.48 40.65 10.50
N ALA A 8 19.68 41.28 9.64
CA ALA A 8 18.21 41.13 9.66
C ALA A 8 17.72 39.83 8.99
N LEU A 9 18.42 39.34 7.97
CA LEU A 9 18.04 38.12 7.24
C LEU A 9 18.38 36.85 8.04
N LEU A 10 19.50 36.86 8.78
CA LEU A 10 19.88 35.79 9.70
C LEU A 10 18.98 35.74 10.95
N LEU A 11 18.54 36.90 11.46
CA LEU A 11 17.53 36.94 12.54
C LEU A 11 16.16 36.48 12.07
N LEU A 12 15.74 36.79 10.82
CA LEU A 12 14.47 36.30 10.27
C LEU A 12 14.50 34.78 10.05
N LEU A 13 15.61 34.21 9.58
CA LEU A 13 15.77 32.76 9.41
C LEU A 13 15.85 32.03 10.76
N ALA A 14 16.47 32.63 11.78
CA ALA A 14 16.47 32.09 13.14
C ALA A 14 15.07 32.17 13.81
N LEU A 15 14.31 33.24 13.55
CA LEU A 15 12.93 33.42 14.05
C LEU A 15 11.90 32.56 13.30
N LEU A 16 12.08 32.31 12.00
CA LEU A 16 11.28 31.34 11.23
C LEU A 16 11.61 29.90 11.62
N GLY A 17 12.88 29.58 11.90
CA GLY A 17 13.28 28.27 12.43
C GLY A 17 12.74 27.99 13.85
N SER A 18 12.58 29.02 14.67
CA SER A 18 11.99 28.88 16.02
C SER A 18 10.45 28.90 16.02
N ALA A 19 9.80 29.54 15.05
CA ALA A 19 8.35 29.47 14.89
C ALA A 19 7.85 28.08 14.43
N VAL A 20 8.61 27.36 13.60
CA VAL A 20 8.26 25.99 13.17
C VAL A 20 8.51 24.96 14.27
N ALA A 21 9.53 25.15 15.13
CA ALA A 21 9.71 24.35 16.33
C ALA A 21 8.67 24.65 17.44
N SER A 22 8.07 25.85 17.43
CA SER A 22 7.12 26.30 18.46
C SER A 22 5.70 25.76 18.31
N CYS A 23 5.29 25.27 17.13
CA CYS A 23 3.95 24.68 16.95
C CYS A 23 3.86 23.23 17.47
N GLY A 24 4.99 22.52 17.60
CA GLY A 24 5.05 21.19 18.22
C GLY A 24 5.33 21.19 19.73
N SER A 25 5.92 22.27 20.26
CA SER A 25 6.31 22.38 21.67
C SER A 25 5.19 22.88 22.59
N SER A 26 4.17 23.55 22.05
CA SER A 26 3.03 24.09 22.80
C SER A 26 2.15 23.00 23.43
N GLY A 27 2.00 21.84 22.77
CA GLY A 27 1.23 20.71 23.31
C GLY A 27 1.94 19.94 24.42
N ARG A 28 3.28 19.79 24.32
CA ARG A 28 4.07 19.04 25.32
C ARG A 28 4.26 19.81 26.63
N SER A 29 4.35 21.13 26.54
CA SER A 29 4.42 22.02 27.72
C SER A 29 3.11 22.07 28.52
N ALA A 30 1.98 21.62 27.94
CA ALA A 30 0.69 21.56 28.61
C ALA A 30 0.46 20.31 29.50
N LEU A 31 1.40 19.34 29.47
CA LEU A 31 1.31 18.12 30.27
C LEU A 31 1.63 18.39 31.75
N ARG A 32 0.91 17.73 32.67
CA ARG A 32 1.19 17.82 34.12
C ARG A 32 2.63 17.35 34.46
N PRO A 33 3.25 17.89 35.52
CA PRO A 33 4.63 17.55 35.90
C PRO A 33 4.85 16.07 36.24
N ASP A 34 3.87 15.39 36.81
CA ASP A 34 3.91 13.95 37.10
C ASP A 34 4.01 13.13 35.81
N VAL A 35 3.15 13.38 34.83
CA VAL A 35 3.22 12.74 33.50
C VAL A 35 4.55 13.02 32.80
N GLN A 36 5.06 14.24 32.92
CA GLN A 36 6.38 14.58 32.37
C GLN A 36 7.51 13.77 33.03
N ARG A 37 7.44 13.53 34.35
CA ARG A 37 8.41 12.66 35.05
C ARG A 37 8.32 11.21 34.59
N GLU A 38 7.14 10.65 34.45
CA GLU A 38 6.98 9.28 33.96
C GLU A 38 7.52 9.11 32.53
N LEU A 39 7.25 10.09 31.64
CA LEU A 39 7.82 10.10 30.30
C LEU A 39 9.36 10.23 30.32
N ALA A 40 9.93 11.00 31.26
CA ALA A 40 11.39 11.10 31.40
C ALA A 40 11.98 9.76 31.88
N GLN A 41 11.39 9.14 32.90
CA GLN A 41 11.82 7.82 33.39
C GLN A 41 11.69 6.74 32.32
N GLY A 42 10.63 6.76 31.50
CA GLY A 42 10.49 5.86 30.36
C GLY A 42 11.62 6.02 29.32
N ARG A 43 12.04 7.26 29.03
CA ARG A 43 13.19 7.51 28.14
C ARG A 43 14.49 6.98 28.74
N ASP A 44 14.73 7.23 30.02
CA ASP A 44 15.92 6.77 30.71
C ASP A 44 15.99 5.24 30.73
N TYR A 45 14.86 4.58 30.97
CA TYR A 45 14.76 3.12 30.91
C TYR A 45 15.07 2.58 29.50
N ALA A 46 14.53 3.19 28.44
CA ALA A 46 14.84 2.81 27.06
C ALA A 46 16.34 2.98 26.74
N HIS A 47 16.94 4.10 27.15
CA HIS A 47 18.38 4.34 26.96
C HIS A 47 19.23 3.32 27.71
N HIS A 48 18.85 2.99 28.94
CA HIS A 48 19.52 1.96 29.73
C HIS A 48 19.49 0.60 29.03
N LEU A 49 18.32 0.14 28.57
CA LEU A 49 18.18 -1.13 27.84
C LEU A 49 19.04 -1.18 26.57
N ILE A 50 19.05 -0.11 25.78
CA ILE A 50 19.84 -0.02 24.55
C ILE A 50 21.35 -0.05 24.86
N ALA A 51 21.79 0.63 25.90
CA ALA A 51 23.20 0.65 26.30
C ALA A 51 23.64 -0.71 26.83
N ALA A 52 22.96 -1.25 27.84
CA ALA A 52 23.29 -2.53 28.47
C ALA A 52 23.10 -3.72 27.51
N GLY A 53 22.18 -3.62 26.54
CA GLY A 53 22.01 -4.60 25.46
C GLY A 53 23.23 -4.72 24.54
N ARG A 54 24.00 -3.64 24.34
CA ARG A 54 25.26 -3.69 23.59
C ARG A 54 26.36 -4.40 24.37
N ASP A 55 26.34 -4.26 25.69
CA ASP A 55 27.32 -4.87 26.59
C ASP A 55 26.98 -6.34 26.92
N GLY A 56 25.78 -6.81 26.57
CA GLY A 56 25.32 -8.18 26.80
C GLY A 56 25.00 -8.49 28.26
N THR A 57 24.67 -7.47 29.06
CA THR A 57 24.48 -7.58 30.53
C THR A 57 23.02 -7.62 30.98
N LEU A 58 22.09 -7.67 30.03
CA LEU A 58 20.65 -7.65 30.30
C LEU A 58 20.15 -8.97 30.91
N THR A 59 19.18 -8.84 31.81
CA THR A 59 18.34 -9.96 32.28
C THR A 59 17.35 -10.39 31.20
N ASP A 60 16.72 -11.56 31.36
CA ASP A 60 15.70 -12.05 30.41
C ASP A 60 14.52 -11.08 30.23
N GLN A 61 14.03 -10.49 31.32
CA GLN A 61 12.94 -9.49 31.26
C GLN A 61 13.36 -8.25 30.48
N GLU A 62 14.61 -7.81 30.64
CA GLU A 62 15.15 -6.65 29.93
C GLU A 62 15.45 -6.95 28.46
N VAL A 63 15.86 -8.18 28.12
CA VAL A 63 15.98 -8.64 26.72
C VAL A 63 14.61 -8.60 26.04
N ILE A 64 13.56 -9.08 26.70
CA ILE A 64 12.18 -9.01 26.18
C ILE A 64 11.77 -7.55 26.00
N ALA A 65 12.02 -6.69 27.00
CA ALA A 65 11.73 -5.26 26.93
C ALA A 65 12.46 -4.58 25.76
N LEU A 66 13.73 -4.88 25.55
CA LEU A 66 14.49 -4.39 24.39
C LEU A 66 13.93 -4.91 23.06
N GLY A 67 13.44 -6.15 23.03
CA GLY A 67 12.71 -6.72 21.89
C GLY A 67 11.44 -5.94 21.54
N TYR A 68 10.68 -5.46 22.52
CA TYR A 68 9.55 -4.55 22.29
C TYR A 68 9.99 -3.21 21.69
N LEU A 69 11.11 -2.64 22.15
CA LEU A 69 11.66 -1.41 21.57
C LEU A 69 12.07 -1.60 20.10
N GLU A 70 12.68 -2.75 19.77
CA GLU A 70 13.05 -3.06 18.39
C GLU A 70 11.82 -3.29 17.50
N ARG A 71 10.79 -3.99 17.98
CA ARG A 71 9.51 -4.12 17.28
C ARG A 71 8.88 -2.76 17.01
N LEU A 72 8.86 -1.87 18.01
CA LEU A 72 8.37 -0.49 17.87
C LEU A 72 9.16 0.29 16.82
N ARG A 73 10.50 0.17 16.83
CA ARG A 73 11.39 0.82 15.87
C ARG A 73 11.11 0.34 14.45
N LEU A 74 11.03 -0.97 14.24
CA LEU A 74 10.75 -1.58 12.93
C LEU A 74 9.30 -1.37 12.46
N GLY A 75 8.40 -0.91 13.32
CA GLY A 75 6.98 -0.77 12.98
C GLY A 75 6.22 -2.10 12.95
N LEU A 76 6.71 -3.12 13.67
CA LEU A 76 6.10 -4.43 13.77
C LEU A 76 4.89 -4.36 14.72
N GLY A 77 3.79 -3.81 14.22
CA GLY A 77 2.56 -3.57 14.95
C GLY A 77 2.36 -2.10 15.37
N SER A 78 1.11 -1.73 15.65
CA SER A 78 0.76 -0.41 16.20
C SER A 78 1.45 -0.18 17.56
N PRO A 79 1.99 1.02 17.85
CA PRO A 79 2.54 1.36 19.16
C PRO A 79 1.57 1.09 20.32
N PHE A 80 0.29 1.39 20.16
CA PHE A 80 -0.69 1.19 21.23
C PHE A 80 -1.02 -0.29 21.42
N ARG A 81 -1.06 -1.07 20.33
CA ARG A 81 -1.09 -2.54 20.40
C ARG A 81 0.15 -3.09 21.11
N LEU A 82 1.35 -2.60 20.79
CA LEU A 82 2.59 -3.04 21.44
C LEU A 82 2.63 -2.70 22.93
N ILE A 83 2.15 -1.52 23.32
CA ILE A 83 2.03 -1.14 24.73
C ILE A 83 1.05 -2.08 25.44
N ASP A 84 -0.11 -2.35 24.85
CA ASP A 84 -1.10 -3.29 25.41
C ASP A 84 -0.52 -4.71 25.55
N TYR A 85 0.24 -5.19 24.56
CA TYR A 85 0.99 -6.45 24.66
C TYR A 85 2.01 -6.41 25.81
N ALA A 86 2.79 -5.34 25.93
CA ALA A 86 3.78 -5.19 26.99
C ALA A 86 3.14 -5.17 28.39
N LEU A 87 2.00 -4.51 28.56
CA LEU A 87 1.25 -4.46 29.83
C LEU A 87 0.67 -5.82 30.25
N HIS A 88 0.51 -6.75 29.30
CA HIS A 88 -0.05 -8.08 29.55
C HIS A 88 0.95 -9.23 29.37
N ASP A 89 2.23 -8.94 29.08
CA ASP A 89 3.23 -9.98 28.81
C ASP A 89 3.51 -10.80 30.08
N PRO A 90 3.16 -12.10 30.13
CA PRO A 90 3.29 -12.91 31.33
C PRO A 90 4.75 -13.13 31.76
N ARG A 91 5.72 -12.85 30.88
CA ARG A 91 7.15 -13.00 31.15
C ARG A 91 7.75 -11.80 31.90
N LEU A 92 7.01 -10.69 31.97
CA LEU A 92 7.44 -9.46 32.63
C LEU A 92 6.73 -9.29 33.97
N ASP A 93 7.44 -8.78 34.98
CA ASP A 93 6.84 -8.36 36.24
C ASP A 93 6.13 -7.00 36.12
N ALA A 94 5.26 -6.67 37.08
CA ALA A 94 4.43 -5.47 37.02
C ALA A 94 5.24 -4.16 36.92
N SER A 95 6.40 -4.09 37.57
CA SER A 95 7.27 -2.91 37.53
C SER A 95 7.88 -2.74 36.14
N THR A 96 8.38 -3.82 35.55
CA THR A 96 8.97 -3.84 34.22
C THR A 96 7.93 -3.54 33.14
N ARG A 97 6.72 -4.08 33.26
CA ARG A 97 5.59 -3.75 32.36
C ARG A 97 5.28 -2.25 32.37
N THR A 98 5.21 -1.65 33.56
CA THR A 98 4.92 -0.21 33.71
C THR A 98 6.02 0.66 33.10
N ARG A 99 7.29 0.39 33.44
CA ARG A 99 8.44 1.12 32.86
C ARG A 99 8.53 0.97 31.35
N LEU A 100 8.27 -0.23 30.84
CA LEU A 100 8.25 -0.50 29.40
C LEU A 100 7.09 0.21 28.71
N GLY A 101 5.89 0.22 29.31
CA GLY A 101 4.73 0.96 28.79
C GLY A 101 5.05 2.45 28.62
N TRP A 102 5.63 3.08 29.65
CA TRP A 102 6.09 4.48 29.57
C TRP A 102 7.23 4.69 28.57
N ALA A 103 8.18 3.76 28.47
CA ALA A 103 9.25 3.81 27.49
C ALA A 103 8.73 3.77 26.04
N LEU A 104 7.81 2.86 25.75
CA LEU A 104 7.16 2.75 24.45
C LEU A 104 6.36 4.02 24.13
N LEU A 105 5.55 4.51 25.08
CA LEU A 105 4.74 5.72 24.90
C LEU A 105 5.61 6.98 24.68
N ALA A 106 6.70 7.12 25.42
CA ALA A 106 7.65 8.23 25.24
C ALA A 106 8.32 8.19 23.86
N ARG A 107 8.77 7.01 23.42
CA ARG A 107 9.32 6.83 22.07
C ARG A 107 8.29 7.09 20.98
N THR A 108 7.04 6.69 21.17
CA THR A 108 5.93 7.05 20.28
C THR A 108 5.75 8.55 20.18
N LEU A 109 5.69 9.27 21.31
CA LEU A 109 5.57 10.72 21.33
C LEU A 109 6.73 11.40 20.59
N ASP A 110 7.95 10.89 20.77
CA ASP A 110 9.18 11.40 20.15
C ASP A 110 9.33 11.03 18.68
N GLY A 111 8.44 10.19 18.12
CA GLY A 111 8.47 9.76 16.73
C GLY A 111 9.52 8.68 16.45
N ALA A 112 10.03 8.01 17.47
CA ALA A 112 11.02 6.94 17.37
C ALA A 112 10.33 5.57 17.14
N THR A 113 9.47 5.52 16.12
CA THR A 113 8.59 4.41 15.72
C THR A 113 8.51 4.32 14.20
N TYR A 114 8.31 3.14 13.62
CA TYR A 114 8.19 2.97 12.16
C TYR A 114 9.37 3.59 11.39
N GLU A 115 10.59 3.35 11.88
CA GLU A 115 11.80 3.81 11.24
C GLU A 115 12.02 3.05 9.93
N VAL A 116 12.11 3.82 8.84
CA VAL A 116 12.37 3.28 7.51
C VAL A 116 13.86 3.41 7.21
N ASP A 117 14.51 2.29 6.89
CA ASP A 117 15.84 2.33 6.31
C ASP A 117 15.76 2.87 4.88
N ALA A 118 16.46 3.98 4.64
CA ALA A 118 16.55 4.64 3.35
C ALA A 118 17.01 3.70 2.21
N SER A 119 17.79 2.65 2.51
CA SER A 119 18.25 1.68 1.50
C SER A 119 17.11 0.96 0.79
N THR A 120 15.91 0.90 1.39
CA THR A 120 14.69 0.37 0.76
C THR A 120 14.31 1.12 -0.51
N LEU A 121 14.63 2.41 -0.58
CA LEU A 121 14.33 3.31 -1.68
C LEU A 121 15.48 3.45 -2.68
N ASP A 122 16.59 2.74 -2.52
CA ASP A 122 17.68 2.77 -3.50
C ASP A 122 17.24 2.21 -4.86
N ARG A 123 16.24 1.32 -4.88
CA ARG A 123 15.61 0.81 -6.12
C ARG A 123 14.57 1.77 -6.71
N ALA A 124 14.23 2.87 -6.04
CA ALA A 124 13.25 3.84 -6.53
C ALA A 124 13.83 4.75 -7.62
N GLY A 125 15.15 4.96 -7.63
CA GLY A 125 15.81 5.74 -8.69
C GLY A 125 15.65 5.09 -10.07
N ALA A 126 15.44 5.91 -11.11
CA ALA A 126 15.50 5.40 -12.48
C ALA A 126 16.91 4.87 -12.79
N ALA A 127 17.01 3.94 -13.75
CA ALA A 127 18.28 3.41 -14.24
C ALA A 127 19.05 4.47 -15.05
N TRP A 128 19.55 5.49 -14.37
CA TRP A 128 20.45 6.48 -14.95
C TRP A 128 21.86 5.87 -15.01
N PRO A 129 22.54 5.88 -16.19
CA PRO A 129 23.88 5.35 -16.31
C PRO A 129 24.83 6.00 -15.29
N GLY A 130 25.55 5.19 -14.50
CA GLY A 130 26.57 5.65 -13.55
C GLY A 130 26.09 5.92 -12.11
N LEU A 131 24.78 6.02 -11.85
CA LEU A 131 24.21 6.33 -10.52
C LEU A 131 23.57 5.11 -9.86
N ARG A 132 24.36 4.08 -9.53
CA ARG A 132 23.86 2.85 -8.90
C ARG A 132 23.92 2.82 -7.37
N ALA A 133 24.25 3.90 -6.68
CA ALA A 133 24.36 3.81 -5.22
C ALA A 133 23.84 5.06 -4.49
N ARG A 134 22.78 4.85 -3.69
CA ARG A 134 22.39 5.65 -2.51
C ARG A 134 21.55 6.90 -2.77
N VAL A 135 20.51 6.76 -3.59
CA VAL A 135 19.47 7.80 -3.75
C VAL A 135 18.39 7.74 -2.66
N GLY A 136 18.30 6.61 -1.95
CA GLY A 136 17.27 6.33 -0.95
C GLY A 136 17.08 7.42 0.11
N PRO A 137 18.13 8.01 0.70
CA PRO A 137 17.98 9.07 1.70
C PRO A 137 17.23 10.30 1.18
N HIS A 138 17.44 10.69 -0.08
CA HIS A 138 16.77 11.85 -0.67
C HIS A 138 15.29 11.57 -0.93
N HIS A 139 14.95 10.35 -1.36
CA HIS A 139 13.57 9.90 -1.48
C HIS A 139 12.89 9.88 -0.11
N LEU A 140 13.56 9.33 0.91
CA LEU A 140 13.01 9.26 2.27
C LEU A 140 12.78 10.67 2.86
N GLU A 141 13.71 11.60 2.64
CA GLU A 141 13.57 13.00 3.05
C GLU A 141 12.35 13.66 2.39
N LEU A 142 12.21 13.53 1.06
CA LEU A 142 11.06 14.08 0.34
C LEU A 142 9.72 13.51 0.84
N ILE A 143 9.66 12.20 1.06
CA ILE A 143 8.46 11.54 1.59
C ILE A 143 8.17 12.03 3.01
N THR A 144 9.21 12.10 3.85
CA THR A 144 9.07 12.52 5.25
C THR A 144 8.57 13.96 5.35
N SER A 145 9.17 14.89 4.61
CA SER A 145 8.70 16.29 4.58
C SER A 145 7.26 16.39 4.09
N ALA A 146 6.91 15.72 2.98
CA ALA A 146 5.57 15.79 2.42
C ALA A 146 4.48 15.30 3.39
N VAL A 147 4.76 14.24 4.16
CA VAL A 147 3.82 13.67 5.12
C VAL A 147 3.79 14.44 6.44
N SER A 148 4.94 14.75 7.03
CA SER A 148 5.03 15.39 8.36
C SER A 148 4.66 16.88 8.34
N GLU A 149 4.82 17.58 7.21
CA GLU A 149 4.41 18.98 7.07
C GLU A 149 2.92 19.14 6.69
N ALA A 150 2.27 18.07 6.24
CA ALA A 150 0.85 18.10 5.93
C ALA A 150 0.01 18.27 7.21
N ARG A 151 -1.11 19.01 7.10
CA ARG A 151 -2.04 19.20 8.22
C ARG A 151 -2.66 17.87 8.65
N ASP A 152 -3.06 17.06 7.67
CA ASP A 152 -3.43 15.66 7.85
C ASP A 152 -2.38 14.80 7.15
N PRO A 153 -1.61 13.96 7.87
CA PRO A 153 -0.59 13.10 7.28
C PRO A 153 -1.11 12.22 6.12
N ARG A 154 -2.41 11.88 6.10
CA ARG A 154 -3.04 11.13 4.99
C ARG A 154 -3.06 11.91 3.68
N GLY A 155 -3.21 13.23 3.74
CA GLY A 155 -3.12 14.11 2.55
C GLY A 155 -1.70 14.17 1.99
N GLY A 156 -0.69 14.22 2.87
CA GLY A 156 0.72 14.13 2.48
C GLY A 156 1.08 12.79 1.84
N GLU A 157 0.58 11.68 2.41
CA GLU A 157 0.73 10.34 1.84
C GLU A 157 0.13 10.26 0.41
N LEU A 158 -1.10 10.75 0.23
CA LEU A 158 -1.73 10.79 -1.09
C LEU A 158 -0.91 11.62 -2.09
N ALA A 159 -0.38 12.77 -1.68
CA ALA A 159 0.45 13.61 -2.53
C ALA A 159 1.72 12.87 -3.00
N VAL A 160 2.35 12.09 -2.11
CA VAL A 160 3.51 11.24 -2.44
C VAL A 160 3.11 10.16 -3.46
N ARG A 161 2.02 9.43 -3.21
CA ARG A 161 1.53 8.37 -4.13
C ARG A 161 1.30 8.93 -5.54
N LEU A 162 0.59 10.04 -5.65
CA LEU A 162 0.34 10.74 -6.91
C LEU A 162 1.65 11.21 -7.56
N ALA A 163 2.57 11.80 -6.80
CA ALA A 163 3.84 12.32 -7.30
C ALA A 163 4.72 11.21 -7.90
N TYR A 164 4.79 10.05 -7.25
CA TYR A 164 5.56 8.91 -7.75
C TYR A 164 4.92 8.27 -8.98
N LEU A 165 3.59 8.23 -9.08
CA LEU A 165 2.91 7.85 -10.33
C LEU A 165 3.26 8.79 -11.48
N LEU A 166 3.18 10.11 -11.25
CA LEU A 166 3.57 11.11 -12.26
C LEU A 166 5.04 10.98 -12.65
N ALA A 167 5.93 10.77 -11.68
CA ALA A 167 7.36 10.61 -11.94
C ALA A 167 7.69 9.30 -12.67
N GLN A 168 6.95 8.22 -12.38
CA GLN A 168 7.09 6.94 -13.08
C GLN A 168 6.63 7.07 -14.53
N ALA A 169 5.47 7.70 -14.75
CA ALA A 169 4.92 7.95 -16.09
C ALA A 169 5.88 8.77 -16.97
N GLU A 170 6.61 9.70 -16.36
CA GLU A 170 7.65 10.49 -17.03
C GLU A 170 8.96 9.71 -17.25
N GLY A 171 9.17 8.59 -16.56
CA GLY A 171 10.43 7.84 -16.59
C GLY A 171 11.54 8.41 -15.69
N SER A 172 11.19 9.28 -14.74
CA SER A 172 12.12 9.91 -13.79
C SER A 172 12.47 9.00 -12.60
N VAL A 173 11.62 8.00 -12.31
CA VAL A 173 11.83 6.97 -11.27
C VAL A 173 11.61 5.57 -11.86
N SER A 174 12.01 4.52 -11.15
CA SER A 174 11.83 3.15 -11.60
C SER A 174 10.36 2.71 -11.61
N ARG A 175 10.06 1.61 -12.31
CA ARG A 175 8.71 1.00 -12.31
C ARG A 175 8.25 0.54 -10.92
N GLN A 176 9.18 0.20 -10.02
CA GLN A 176 8.88 -0.25 -8.65
C GLN A 176 8.70 0.93 -7.67
N ALA A 177 9.07 2.14 -8.08
CA ALA A 177 9.11 3.29 -7.19
C ALA A 177 7.74 3.68 -6.61
N PRO A 178 6.61 3.66 -7.35
CA PRO A 178 5.30 4.00 -6.77
C PRO A 178 4.90 3.09 -5.62
N GLU A 179 5.08 1.78 -5.77
CA GLU A 179 4.73 0.80 -4.74
C GLU A 179 5.62 0.97 -3.49
N LEU A 180 6.94 1.08 -3.68
CA LEU A 180 7.88 1.30 -2.57
C LEU A 180 7.61 2.63 -1.84
N ALA A 181 7.36 3.70 -2.59
CA ALA A 181 7.05 5.01 -2.02
C ALA A 181 5.72 5.01 -1.27
N ALA A 182 4.70 4.29 -1.76
CA ALA A 182 3.43 4.14 -1.07
C ALA A 182 3.61 3.41 0.28
N GLN A 183 4.38 2.31 0.29
CA GLN A 183 4.69 1.56 1.51
C GLN A 183 5.44 2.43 2.54
N VAL A 184 6.47 3.17 2.09
CA VAL A 184 7.23 4.08 2.97
C VAL A 184 6.35 5.22 3.48
N ALA A 185 5.59 5.87 2.60
CA ALA A 185 4.71 6.97 2.98
C ALA A 185 3.64 6.54 3.98
N ALA A 186 3.11 5.32 3.86
CA ALA A 186 2.19 4.74 4.83
C ALA A 186 2.84 4.63 6.23
N LEU A 187 4.08 4.15 6.33
CA LEU A 187 4.78 4.06 7.63
C LEU A 187 5.16 5.43 8.21
N VAL A 188 5.55 6.39 7.37
CA VAL A 188 5.78 7.78 7.81
C VAL A 188 4.48 8.38 8.34
N ARG A 189 3.36 8.17 7.64
CA ARG A 189 2.04 8.62 8.08
C ARG A 189 1.68 8.00 9.42
N ASP A 190 1.85 6.69 9.57
CA ASP A 190 1.49 5.97 10.79
C ASP A 190 2.33 6.46 11.99
N ARG A 191 3.60 6.81 11.79
CA ARG A 191 4.42 7.48 12.80
C ARG A 191 3.84 8.84 13.23
N GLU A 192 3.44 9.70 12.30
CA GLU A 192 2.87 11.01 12.67
C GLU A 192 1.49 10.89 13.32
N LEU A 193 0.65 9.96 12.85
CA LEU A 193 -0.64 9.66 13.48
C LEU A 193 -0.43 9.10 14.90
N ALA A 194 0.51 8.19 15.10
CA ALA A 194 0.81 7.64 16.42
C ALA A 194 1.31 8.71 17.40
N ARG A 195 2.14 9.66 16.94
CA ARG A 195 2.58 10.81 17.74
C ARG A 195 1.41 11.68 18.19
N ALA A 196 0.53 12.04 17.26
CA ALA A 196 -0.66 12.84 17.54
C ALA A 196 -1.61 12.11 18.50
N ASP A 197 -1.77 10.80 18.30
CA ASP A 197 -2.57 9.93 19.16
C ASP A 197 -2.00 9.79 20.58
N ALA A 198 -0.68 9.68 20.73
CA ALA A 198 -0.03 9.61 22.04
C ALA A 198 -0.24 10.91 22.81
N LEU A 199 -0.07 12.06 22.16
CA LEU A 199 -0.35 13.36 22.80
C LEU A 199 -1.83 13.48 23.19
N ARG A 200 -2.75 13.07 22.30
CA ARG A 200 -4.20 13.12 22.56
C ARG A 200 -4.61 12.18 23.71
N LEU A 201 -4.00 11.01 23.81
CA LEU A 201 -4.18 10.09 24.93
C LEU A 201 -3.75 10.74 26.25
N LEU A 202 -2.53 11.31 26.30
CA LEU A 202 -1.98 11.96 27.49
C LEU A 202 -2.85 13.13 27.96
N LEU A 203 -3.30 13.98 27.02
CA LEU A 203 -4.18 15.11 27.33
C LEU A 203 -5.55 14.65 27.83
N ALA A 204 -6.11 13.59 27.25
CA ALA A 204 -7.39 13.05 27.68
C ALA A 204 -7.33 12.35 29.05
N ALA A 205 -6.24 11.62 29.31
CA ALA A 205 -5.96 11.02 30.61
C ALA A 205 -5.83 12.11 31.68
N GLN A 206 -5.09 13.19 31.38
CA GLN A 206 -5.00 14.37 32.26
C GLN A 206 -6.35 15.03 32.52
N ALA A 207 -7.20 15.20 31.49
CA ALA A 207 -8.52 15.80 31.65
C ALA A 207 -9.49 14.92 32.48
N ALA A 208 -9.27 13.61 32.47
CA ALA A 208 -10.07 12.63 33.21
C ALA A 208 -9.44 12.22 34.56
N ASP A 209 -8.28 12.78 34.93
CA ASP A 209 -7.46 12.37 36.08
C ASP A 209 -7.22 10.84 36.13
N ALA A 210 -6.92 10.24 34.97
CA ALA A 210 -6.69 8.81 34.80
C ALA A 210 -5.24 8.50 34.44
N ASP A 211 -4.77 7.28 34.72
CA ASP A 211 -3.48 6.79 34.24
C ASP A 211 -3.53 6.60 32.70
N PRO A 212 -2.63 7.23 31.93
CA PRO A 212 -2.55 7.03 30.49
C PRO A 212 -2.37 5.58 30.05
N LEU A 213 -1.63 4.75 30.79
CA LEU A 213 -1.37 3.35 30.43
C LEU A 213 -2.63 2.50 30.59
N GLU A 214 -3.40 2.70 31.66
CA GLU A 214 -4.69 2.03 31.90
C GLU A 214 -5.77 2.47 30.89
N LEU A 215 -5.64 3.67 30.32
CA LEU A 215 -6.57 4.19 29.32
C LEU A 215 -6.40 3.54 27.94
N ILE A 216 -5.22 2.96 27.64
CA ILE A 216 -4.89 2.38 26.33
C ILE A 216 -5.85 1.25 25.94
N PRO A 217 -6.04 0.18 26.76
CA PRO A 217 -6.93 -0.93 26.38
C PRO A 217 -8.36 -0.46 26.06
N ALA A 218 -8.90 0.47 26.87
CA ALA A 218 -10.22 1.04 26.65
C ALA A 218 -10.30 1.86 25.34
N TRP A 219 -9.26 2.63 25.01
CA TRP A 219 -9.20 3.38 23.76
C TRP A 219 -9.05 2.49 22.53
N ARG A 220 -8.28 1.40 22.63
CA ARG A 220 -8.18 0.39 21.58
C ARG A 220 -9.52 -0.31 21.34
N ALA A 221 -10.18 -0.78 22.40
CA ALA A 221 -11.52 -1.39 22.30
C ALA A 221 -12.56 -0.43 21.70
N GLY A 222 -12.46 0.85 22.05
CA GLY A 222 -13.27 1.94 21.49
C GLY A 222 -12.82 2.44 20.10
N ARG A 223 -11.76 1.88 19.50
CA ARG A 223 -11.19 2.29 18.20
C ARG A 223 -10.92 3.80 18.11
N ARG A 224 -10.38 4.35 19.20
CA ARG A 224 -10.14 5.78 19.36
C ARG A 224 -8.82 6.23 18.74
N PHE A 225 -7.86 5.34 18.53
CA PHE A 225 -6.57 5.65 17.91
C PHE A 225 -6.71 5.74 16.39
N GLN A 226 -6.34 6.88 15.81
CA GLN A 226 -6.36 7.13 14.37
C GLN A 226 -5.34 6.27 13.63
N VAL A 227 -4.18 6.01 14.22
CA VAL A 227 -3.16 5.12 13.61
C VAL A 227 -3.65 3.68 13.45
N GLU A 228 -4.58 3.24 14.30
CA GLU A 228 -5.18 1.91 14.23
C GLU A 228 -6.45 1.87 13.37
N ARG A 229 -6.84 3.00 12.76
CA ARG A 229 -8.02 3.04 11.90
C ARG A 229 -7.74 2.48 10.50
N PRO A 230 -8.77 1.94 9.83
CA PRO A 230 -8.68 1.45 8.46
C PRO A 230 -8.17 2.55 7.51
N PRO A 231 -7.13 2.29 6.69
CA PRO A 231 -6.66 3.27 5.69
C PRO A 231 -7.71 3.62 4.63
N LEU A 232 -8.70 2.75 4.42
CA LEU A 232 -9.86 2.98 3.54
C LEU A 232 -10.88 4.01 4.07
N GLU A 233 -10.68 4.58 5.26
CA GLU A 233 -11.51 5.70 5.72
C GLU A 233 -11.33 6.91 4.77
N PRO A 234 -12.41 7.49 4.22
CA PRO A 234 -12.32 8.56 3.23
C PRO A 234 -11.54 9.78 3.73
N LEU A 235 -10.69 10.32 2.87
CA LEU A 235 -9.98 11.58 3.12
C LEU A 235 -10.96 12.77 2.98
N PRO A 236 -10.89 13.80 3.84
CA PRO A 236 -11.65 15.03 3.62
C PRO A 236 -11.31 15.69 2.28
N ALA A 237 -12.32 16.19 1.56
CA ALA A 237 -12.19 16.81 0.24
C ALA A 237 -11.06 17.86 0.17
N ARG A 238 -10.96 18.72 1.18
CA ARG A 238 -9.91 19.76 1.28
C ARG A 238 -8.49 19.19 1.37
N GLU A 239 -8.31 18.03 2.01
CA GLU A 239 -6.98 17.42 2.09
C GLU A 239 -6.64 16.65 0.79
N GLU A 240 -7.65 16.11 0.08
CA GLU A 240 -7.47 15.59 -1.28
C GLU A 240 -7.08 16.69 -2.28
N GLU A 241 -7.74 17.85 -2.21
CA GLU A 241 -7.43 19.02 -3.04
C GLU A 241 -5.96 19.44 -2.87
N LYS A 242 -5.52 19.65 -1.63
CA LYS A 242 -4.12 19.99 -1.33
C LYS A 242 -3.13 18.94 -1.81
N ALA A 243 -3.49 17.65 -1.70
CA ALA A 243 -2.65 16.56 -2.17
C ALA A 243 -2.48 16.62 -3.69
N ALA A 244 -3.58 16.84 -4.43
CA ALA A 244 -3.58 17.01 -5.87
C ALA A 244 -2.74 18.21 -6.33
N GLU A 245 -2.70 19.30 -5.55
CA GLU A 245 -1.87 20.48 -5.83
C GLU A 245 -0.39 20.32 -5.43
N LEU A 246 -0.10 19.52 -4.41
CA LEU A 246 1.27 19.24 -3.96
C LEU A 246 1.97 18.22 -4.87
N ALA A 247 1.24 17.23 -5.39
CA ALA A 247 1.81 16.12 -6.15
C ALA A 247 2.68 16.54 -7.35
N PRO A 248 2.28 17.50 -8.22
CA PRO A 248 3.13 17.95 -9.33
C PRO A 248 4.44 18.61 -8.86
N ARG A 249 4.43 19.30 -7.71
CA ARG A 249 5.62 19.93 -7.14
C ARG A 249 6.59 18.87 -6.62
N LEU A 250 6.09 17.84 -5.95
CA LEU A 250 6.88 16.69 -5.51
C LEU A 250 7.46 15.92 -6.71
N ALA A 251 6.68 15.70 -7.77
CA ALA A 251 7.15 15.04 -8.99
C ALA A 251 8.30 15.83 -9.67
N ALA A 252 8.21 17.16 -9.68
CA ALA A 252 9.32 18.01 -10.14
C ALA A 252 10.56 17.89 -9.23
N GLY A 253 10.37 17.77 -7.91
CA GLY A 253 11.45 17.50 -6.95
C GLY A 253 12.15 16.15 -7.21
N LEU A 254 11.38 15.09 -7.47
CA LEU A 254 11.89 13.76 -7.81
C LEU A 254 12.73 13.79 -9.09
N ARG A 255 12.24 14.47 -10.13
CA ARG A 255 12.98 14.67 -11.39
C ARG A 255 14.32 15.37 -11.17
N ALA A 256 14.36 16.37 -10.29
CA ALA A 256 15.56 17.13 -9.99
C ALA A 256 16.63 16.32 -9.23
N LEU A 257 16.29 15.15 -8.67
CA LEU A 257 17.26 14.28 -7.99
C LEU A 257 18.33 13.75 -8.95
N GLY A 258 17.96 13.35 -10.18
CA GLY A 258 18.88 12.76 -11.14
C GLY A 258 20.11 13.65 -11.41
N PRO A 259 19.92 14.88 -11.93
CA PRO A 259 21.04 15.78 -12.21
C PRO A 259 21.83 16.21 -10.97
N ARG A 260 21.16 16.42 -9.82
CA ARG A 260 21.83 16.81 -8.56
C ARG A 260 22.79 15.74 -8.05
N LEU A 261 22.45 14.47 -8.28
CA LEU A 261 23.21 13.35 -7.78
C LEU A 261 24.34 12.94 -8.73
N ALA A 262 24.24 13.27 -10.03
CA ALA A 262 25.32 13.06 -11.00
C ALA A 262 26.64 13.76 -10.59
N ASP A 263 26.53 14.91 -9.91
CA ASP A 263 27.67 15.69 -9.43
C ASP A 263 28.05 15.42 -7.96
N ALA A 264 27.29 14.57 -7.25
CA ALA A 264 27.44 14.35 -5.81
C ALA A 264 28.29 13.11 -5.50
N SER A 265 29.25 13.24 -4.57
CA SER A 265 29.93 12.07 -4.01
C SER A 265 28.94 11.20 -3.22
N PRO A 266 28.97 9.86 -3.38
CA PRO A 266 28.06 8.99 -2.65
C PRO A 266 28.28 9.15 -1.14
N ARG A 267 27.24 9.55 -0.41
CA ARG A 267 27.30 9.61 1.05
C ARG A 267 27.42 8.16 1.58
N PRO A 268 28.29 7.87 2.58
CA PRO A 268 28.23 6.60 3.28
C PRO A 268 26.85 6.46 3.92
N ALA A 269 26.10 5.44 3.52
CA ALA A 269 24.92 5.03 4.26
C ALA A 269 25.42 4.43 5.57
N SER A 270 25.01 5.01 6.70
CA SER A 270 25.14 4.30 7.97
C SER A 270 24.19 3.10 7.90
N PRO A 271 24.66 1.86 8.12
CA PRO A 271 23.75 0.72 8.17
C PRO A 271 22.70 0.97 9.25
N PRO A 272 21.44 0.56 9.04
CA PRO A 272 20.43 0.65 10.08
C PRO A 272 20.91 -0.14 11.30
N ALA A 273 21.13 0.53 12.42
CA ALA A 273 21.54 -0.15 13.64
C ALA A 273 20.30 -0.75 14.30
N SER A 274 20.20 -2.08 14.28
CA SER A 274 19.31 -2.82 15.19
C SER A 274 19.56 -2.35 16.63
N LEU A 275 18.50 -2.20 17.43
CA LEU A 275 18.64 -1.97 18.87
C LEU A 275 19.15 -3.21 19.60
N LEU A 276 18.92 -4.40 19.02
CA LEU A 276 19.40 -5.67 19.52
C LEU A 276 20.81 -5.92 18.98
N ALA A 277 21.81 -5.90 19.88
CA ALA A 277 23.11 -6.48 19.59
C ALA A 277 23.01 -8.02 19.52
N ARG A 278 24.01 -8.67 18.91
CA ARG A 278 23.99 -10.12 18.68
C ARG A 278 23.65 -10.96 19.94
N PRO A 279 24.26 -10.74 21.12
CA PRO A 279 23.94 -11.54 22.31
C PRO A 279 22.48 -11.39 22.76
N ALA A 280 21.97 -10.15 22.79
CA ALA A 280 20.57 -9.88 23.13
C ALA A 280 19.62 -10.48 22.09
N ALA A 281 19.95 -10.45 20.80
CA ALA A 281 19.16 -11.06 19.74
C ALA A 281 19.11 -12.59 19.84
N GLN A 282 20.23 -13.24 20.18
CA GLN A 282 20.29 -14.69 20.42
C GLN A 282 19.40 -15.07 21.60
N ARG A 283 19.53 -14.33 22.71
CA ARG A 283 18.72 -14.58 23.90
C ARG A 283 17.23 -14.32 23.66
N LEU A 284 16.88 -13.26 22.92
CA LEU A 284 15.49 -12.96 22.57
C LEU A 284 14.88 -14.09 21.73
N ALA A 285 15.62 -14.60 20.73
CA ALA A 285 15.22 -15.78 19.98
C ALA A 285 14.91 -16.96 20.92
N GLU A 286 15.82 -17.36 21.81
CA GLU A 286 15.56 -18.46 22.77
C GLU A 286 14.29 -18.24 23.62
N LEU A 287 14.10 -17.04 24.16
CA LEU A 287 12.91 -16.67 24.93
C LEU A 287 11.63 -16.74 24.09
N ALA A 288 11.68 -16.40 22.79
CA ALA A 288 10.56 -16.52 21.88
C ALA A 288 10.24 -17.99 21.51
N ASP A 289 11.24 -18.89 21.44
CA ASP A 289 10.97 -20.35 21.34
C ASP A 289 10.25 -20.85 22.59
N SER A 290 10.69 -20.42 23.77
CA SER A 290 10.07 -20.84 25.02
C SER A 290 8.62 -20.36 25.15
N LEU A 291 8.30 -19.14 24.68
CA LEU A 291 6.92 -18.66 24.64
C LEU A 291 6.08 -19.48 23.66
N ASN A 292 6.67 -19.90 22.53
CA ASN A 292 6.01 -20.69 21.49
C ASN A 292 4.72 -20.01 20.97
N ALA A 293 4.82 -18.74 20.57
CA ALA A 293 3.70 -18.00 19.96
C ALA A 293 3.41 -18.48 18.53
N PRO A 294 2.13 -18.49 18.09
CA PRO A 294 1.77 -18.91 16.74
C PRO A 294 2.41 -18.01 15.67
N PRO A 295 2.58 -18.53 14.44
CA PRO A 295 3.01 -17.72 13.31
C PRO A 295 1.98 -16.64 12.99
N GLN A 296 2.45 -15.50 12.47
CA GLN A 296 1.61 -14.40 12.01
C GLN A 296 1.78 -14.26 10.50
N THR A 297 0.69 -14.46 9.77
CA THR A 297 0.69 -14.46 8.30
C THR A 297 1.32 -13.22 7.66
N PRO A 298 1.06 -11.98 8.13
CA PRO A 298 1.74 -10.78 7.62
C PRO A 298 3.28 -10.88 7.64
N VAL A 299 3.85 -11.45 8.70
CA VAL A 299 5.30 -11.61 8.86
C VAL A 299 5.82 -12.72 7.96
N VAL A 300 5.14 -13.88 7.98
CA VAL A 300 5.51 -15.04 7.17
C VAL A 300 5.54 -14.69 5.68
N LEU A 301 4.48 -14.06 5.17
CA LEU A 301 4.39 -13.74 3.75
C LEU A 301 5.34 -12.62 3.34
N ALA A 302 5.61 -11.64 4.20
CA ALA A 302 6.62 -10.61 3.93
C ALA A 302 8.03 -11.18 3.71
N VAL A 303 8.35 -12.30 4.39
CA VAL A 303 9.60 -13.05 4.21
C VAL A 303 9.51 -13.99 3.00
N ASP A 304 8.40 -14.73 2.85
CA ASP A 304 8.23 -15.73 1.79
C ASP A 304 8.27 -15.13 0.38
N VAL A 305 7.65 -13.96 0.16
CA VAL A 305 7.69 -13.26 -1.15
C VAL A 305 9.11 -12.84 -1.57
N ARG A 306 10.04 -12.78 -0.61
CA ARG A 306 11.46 -12.44 -0.84
C ARG A 306 12.38 -13.65 -0.84
N ARG A 307 11.83 -14.87 -0.86
CA ARG A 307 12.62 -16.11 -0.84
C ARG A 307 13.76 -16.10 -1.86
N ARG A 308 13.50 -15.72 -3.10
CA ARG A 308 14.54 -15.66 -4.16
C ARG A 308 15.62 -14.63 -3.84
N GLU A 309 15.24 -13.44 -3.37
CA GLU A 309 16.20 -12.38 -3.00
C GLU A 309 17.03 -12.73 -1.76
N LEU A 310 16.51 -13.62 -0.90
CA LEU A 310 17.20 -14.10 0.30
C LEU A 310 18.11 -15.29 -0.02
N LEU A 311 17.60 -16.32 -0.68
CA LEU A 311 18.25 -17.64 -0.79
C LEU A 311 18.98 -17.85 -2.13
N ASP A 312 18.51 -17.25 -3.23
CA ASP A 312 19.05 -17.49 -4.58
C ASP A 312 20.13 -16.46 -4.94
N VAL A 313 21.06 -16.20 -4.01
CA VAL A 313 22.15 -15.22 -4.19
C VAL A 313 23.45 -15.93 -4.58
N PRO A 314 23.98 -15.70 -5.80
CA PRO A 314 25.23 -16.32 -6.24
C PRO A 314 26.43 -15.87 -5.40
N GLY A 315 27.34 -16.80 -5.12
CA GLY A 315 28.63 -16.49 -4.48
C GLY A 315 28.59 -16.26 -2.97
N LEU A 316 27.49 -16.61 -2.29
CA LEU A 316 27.43 -16.57 -0.83
C LEU A 316 28.39 -17.57 -0.20
N THR A 317 28.97 -17.19 0.95
CA THR A 317 29.71 -18.13 1.80
C THR A 317 28.76 -19.12 2.48
N PRO A 318 29.18 -20.33 2.84
CA PRO A 318 28.33 -21.29 3.55
C PRO A 318 27.71 -20.72 4.84
N ALA A 319 28.44 -19.88 5.57
CA ALA A 319 27.95 -19.21 6.76
C ALA A 319 26.83 -18.20 6.45
N ALA A 320 26.97 -17.40 5.39
CA ALA A 320 25.93 -16.47 4.95
C ALA A 320 24.68 -17.21 4.45
N THR A 321 24.86 -18.31 3.70
CA THR A 321 23.75 -19.18 3.29
C THR A 321 22.99 -19.71 4.50
N GLY A 322 23.68 -20.29 5.48
CA GLY A 322 23.05 -20.81 6.70
C GLY A 322 22.34 -19.73 7.52
N ALA A 323 22.90 -18.52 7.62
CA ALA A 323 22.26 -17.39 8.32
C ALA A 323 20.96 -16.95 7.63
N ARG A 324 20.95 -16.89 6.29
CA ARG A 324 19.77 -16.52 5.50
C ARG A 324 18.69 -17.58 5.54
N GLU A 325 19.06 -18.86 5.47
CA GLU A 325 18.15 -20.00 5.66
C GLU A 325 17.51 -19.99 7.05
N ARG A 326 18.30 -19.70 8.10
CA ARG A 326 17.80 -19.55 9.47
C ARG A 326 16.78 -18.43 9.57
N PHE A 327 17.10 -17.24 9.06
CA PHE A 327 16.15 -16.11 9.02
C PHE A 327 14.85 -16.49 8.31
N PHE A 328 14.95 -17.05 7.11
CA PHE A 328 13.80 -17.48 6.31
C PHE A 328 12.92 -18.50 7.04
N LYS A 329 13.53 -19.43 7.77
CA LYS A 329 12.80 -20.47 8.51
C LYS A 329 12.13 -19.94 9.77
N ASN A 330 12.83 -19.07 10.52
CA ASN A 330 12.48 -18.74 11.90
C ASN A 330 11.71 -17.42 12.06
N ALA A 331 11.81 -16.48 11.12
CA ALA A 331 11.12 -15.19 11.17
C ALA A 331 9.61 -15.34 10.87
N ARG A 332 8.87 -15.93 11.82
CA ARG A 332 7.46 -16.35 11.65
C ARG A 332 6.45 -15.51 12.40
N ASN A 333 6.87 -14.69 13.36
CA ASN A 333 6.04 -13.74 14.11
C ASN A 333 6.86 -12.48 14.46
N GLU A 334 6.23 -11.44 15.00
CA GLU A 334 6.86 -10.13 15.24
C GLU A 334 8.13 -10.20 16.11
N GLU A 335 8.10 -10.95 17.22
CA GLU A 335 9.23 -11.07 18.15
C GLU A 335 10.39 -11.85 17.52
N ARG A 336 10.06 -12.97 16.85
CA ARG A 336 11.06 -13.76 16.10
C ARG A 336 11.67 -12.99 14.94
N PHE A 337 10.87 -12.22 14.23
CA PHE A 337 11.35 -11.38 13.14
C PHE A 337 12.36 -10.36 13.67
N ALA A 338 12.06 -9.65 14.77
CA ALA A 338 12.99 -8.69 15.35
C ALA A 338 14.34 -9.33 15.76
N ALA A 339 14.29 -10.49 16.42
CA ALA A 339 15.50 -11.24 16.80
C ALA A 339 16.30 -11.70 15.57
N GLU A 340 15.66 -12.41 14.63
CA GLU A 340 16.34 -12.98 13.45
C GLU A 340 16.83 -11.89 12.48
N TYR A 341 16.13 -10.75 12.39
CA TYR A 341 16.58 -9.57 11.65
C TYR A 341 17.93 -9.09 12.17
N ALA A 342 18.06 -8.92 13.50
CA ALA A 342 19.30 -8.49 14.13
C ALA A 342 20.43 -9.53 13.97
N LEU A 343 20.10 -10.82 14.11
CA LEU A 343 21.06 -11.91 13.93
C LEU A 343 21.59 -11.99 12.50
N LEU A 344 20.71 -11.92 11.49
CA LEU A 344 21.13 -11.96 10.09
C LEU A 344 21.96 -10.72 9.74
N LEU A 345 21.59 -9.53 10.23
CA LEU A 345 22.39 -8.33 10.00
C LEU A 345 23.80 -8.43 10.61
N ALA A 346 23.94 -9.10 11.76
CA ALA A 346 25.23 -9.32 12.41
C ALA A 346 26.06 -10.42 11.71
N ASP A 347 25.43 -11.46 11.18
CA ASP A 347 26.10 -12.59 10.53
C ASP A 347 26.43 -12.32 9.04
N ASP A 348 25.58 -11.58 8.33
CA ASP A 348 25.74 -11.20 6.93
C ASP A 348 25.25 -9.76 6.70
N PRO A 349 26.11 -8.74 6.89
CA PRO A 349 25.76 -7.34 6.64
C PRO A 349 25.33 -7.05 5.19
N THR A 350 25.70 -7.90 4.23
CA THR A 350 25.30 -7.73 2.82
C THR A 350 23.80 -7.98 2.60
N ALA A 351 23.14 -8.67 3.54
CA ALA A 351 21.71 -8.91 3.52
C ALA A 351 20.88 -7.65 3.87
N ALA A 352 21.50 -6.57 4.37
CA ALA A 352 20.80 -5.39 4.86
C ALA A 352 19.74 -4.83 3.89
N PRO A 353 19.99 -4.62 2.58
CA PRO A 353 18.96 -4.09 1.69
C PRO A 353 17.75 -5.02 1.49
N THR A 354 17.95 -6.33 1.56
CA THR A 354 16.86 -7.31 1.48
C THR A 354 16.11 -7.39 2.81
N LEU A 355 16.83 -7.39 3.93
CA LEU A 355 16.27 -7.34 5.28
C LEU A 355 15.40 -6.10 5.48
N SER A 356 15.89 -4.92 5.13
CA SER A 356 15.15 -3.66 5.27
C SER A 356 13.85 -3.66 4.46
N ARG A 357 13.85 -4.30 3.27
CA ARG A 357 12.62 -4.47 2.47
C ARG A 357 11.68 -5.52 3.05
N SER A 358 12.20 -6.60 3.64
CA SER A 358 11.38 -7.55 4.40
C SER A 358 10.73 -6.89 5.61
N ALA A 359 11.47 -6.03 6.33
CA ALA A 359 10.96 -5.29 7.48
C ALA A 359 9.88 -4.28 7.06
N LEU A 360 10.11 -3.52 5.99
CA LEU A 360 9.11 -2.62 5.41
C LEU A 360 7.81 -3.37 5.06
N ALA A 361 7.91 -4.50 4.36
CA ALA A 361 6.73 -5.28 3.98
C ALA A 361 6.01 -5.89 5.19
N ALA A 362 6.75 -6.41 6.18
CA ALA A 362 6.16 -6.95 7.40
C ALA A 362 5.42 -5.86 8.18
N ALA A 363 6.05 -4.70 8.37
CA ALA A 363 5.46 -3.55 9.05
C ALA A 363 4.20 -3.04 8.34
N VAL A 364 4.24 -2.90 7.01
CA VAL A 364 3.07 -2.53 6.22
C VAL A 364 1.98 -3.58 6.32
N ALA A 365 2.28 -4.86 6.16
CA ALA A 365 1.28 -5.93 6.22
C ALA A 365 0.61 -6.03 7.61
N LEU A 366 1.34 -5.75 8.69
CA LEU A 366 0.82 -5.75 10.07
C LEU A 366 -0.16 -4.60 10.37
N ARG A 367 -0.30 -3.59 9.50
CA ARG A 367 -1.34 -2.55 9.64
C ARG A 367 -2.75 -3.16 9.67
N ALA A 368 -2.98 -4.25 8.93
CA ALA A 368 -4.25 -4.98 8.97
C ALA A 368 -4.53 -5.62 10.35
N TYR A 369 -3.50 -5.82 11.17
CA TYR A 369 -3.57 -6.40 12.52
C TYR A 369 -3.57 -5.34 13.62
N ALA A 370 -3.66 -4.04 13.29
CA ALA A 370 -3.56 -2.96 14.26
C ALA A 370 -4.61 -3.05 15.40
N GLN A 371 -5.81 -3.53 15.07
CA GLN A 371 -6.92 -3.72 16.02
C GLN A 371 -6.99 -5.15 16.62
N GLU A 372 -6.00 -6.01 16.34
CA GLU A 372 -5.94 -7.34 16.95
C GLU A 372 -5.87 -7.22 18.48
N GLU A 373 -6.73 -7.96 19.17
CA GLU A 373 -6.74 -8.01 20.62
C GLU A 373 -5.53 -8.79 21.15
N VAL A 374 -4.97 -8.36 22.27
CA VAL A 374 -3.79 -9.00 22.86
C VAL A 374 -4.08 -10.46 23.21
N TRP A 375 -3.14 -11.32 22.88
CA TRP A 375 -3.17 -12.74 23.22
C TRP A 375 -1.75 -13.31 23.33
N PHE A 376 -1.53 -14.11 24.38
CA PHE A 376 -0.30 -14.88 24.58
C PHE A 376 -0.62 -16.38 24.74
N PRO A 377 0.32 -17.28 24.42
CA PRO A 377 0.20 -18.69 24.79
C PRO A 377 -0.18 -18.86 26.27
N GLY A 378 -1.20 -19.69 26.52
CA GLY A 378 -1.82 -19.85 27.84
C GLY A 378 -3.07 -18.99 28.05
N PHE A 379 -3.29 -17.94 27.25
CA PHE A 379 -4.54 -17.19 27.29
C PHE A 379 -5.66 -18.04 26.69
N GLY A 380 -6.83 -17.98 27.32
CA GLY A 380 -8.01 -18.71 26.89
C GLY A 380 -8.56 -18.26 25.54
N GLY A 381 -9.66 -18.88 25.15
CA GLY A 381 -10.43 -18.56 23.95
C GLY A 381 -11.65 -19.46 23.89
N PRO A 382 -12.58 -19.22 22.95
CA PRO A 382 -13.74 -20.07 22.81
C PRO A 382 -13.33 -21.51 22.52
N THR A 383 -14.08 -22.46 23.05
CA THR A 383 -13.95 -23.89 22.76
C THR A 383 -14.47 -24.18 21.35
N THR A 384 -14.06 -25.33 20.79
CA THR A 384 -14.59 -25.80 19.50
C THR A 384 -16.12 -25.91 19.54
N ARG A 385 -16.66 -26.46 20.63
CA ARG A 385 -18.11 -26.60 20.83
C ARG A 385 -18.83 -25.26 20.86
N GLU A 386 -18.29 -24.25 21.55
CA GLU A 386 -18.88 -22.91 21.57
C GLU A 386 -18.93 -22.28 20.17
N LEU A 387 -17.92 -22.50 19.33
CA LEU A 387 -17.94 -22.03 17.93
C LEU A 387 -18.97 -22.78 17.08
N GLU A 388 -19.03 -24.10 17.24
CA GLU A 388 -20.01 -24.96 16.56
C GLU A 388 -21.44 -24.58 16.95
N GLU A 389 -21.72 -24.36 18.23
CA GLU A 389 -23.03 -23.95 18.72
C GLU A 389 -23.39 -22.52 18.31
N ARG A 390 -22.45 -21.56 18.46
CA ARG A 390 -22.71 -20.15 18.14
C ARG A 390 -22.90 -19.87 16.66
N PHE A 391 -22.09 -20.51 15.81
CA PHE A 391 -22.08 -20.24 14.36
C PHE A 391 -22.68 -21.39 13.52
N GLY A 392 -23.12 -22.47 14.16
CA GLY A 392 -23.70 -23.64 13.49
C GLY A 392 -22.70 -24.49 12.71
N LEU A 393 -21.39 -24.33 12.94
CA LEU A 393 -20.36 -25.06 12.21
C LEU A 393 -20.51 -26.57 12.41
N ALA A 394 -20.27 -27.35 11.36
CA ALA A 394 -20.27 -28.80 11.46
C ALA A 394 -19.07 -29.35 12.22
N ALA A 395 -17.92 -28.68 12.11
CA ALA A 395 -16.69 -29.06 12.81
C ALA A 395 -15.66 -27.93 12.77
N VAL A 396 -14.90 -27.76 13.86
CA VAL A 396 -13.61 -27.04 13.84
C VAL A 396 -12.47 -28.01 14.18
N ARG A 397 -11.57 -28.25 13.22
CA ARG A 397 -10.48 -29.24 13.32
C ARG A 397 -9.11 -28.60 13.16
N PHE A 398 -8.09 -29.32 13.62
CA PHE A 398 -6.69 -28.93 13.58
C PHE A 398 -5.87 -30.11 13.08
N ASP A 399 -4.88 -29.86 12.23
CA ASP A 399 -3.88 -30.86 11.89
C ASP A 399 -3.07 -31.28 13.15
N PRO A 400 -2.50 -32.50 13.16
CA PRO A 400 -1.73 -32.99 14.30
C PRO A 400 -0.49 -32.14 14.63
N ASP A 401 0.08 -31.47 13.62
CA ASP A 401 1.25 -30.61 13.75
C ASP A 401 0.93 -29.21 14.29
N VAL A 402 -0.36 -28.84 14.44
CA VAL A 402 -0.77 -27.60 15.09
C VAL A 402 -0.73 -27.77 16.61
N PRO A 403 0.21 -27.09 17.32
CA PRO A 403 0.36 -27.19 18.76
C PRO A 403 -0.93 -26.87 19.51
N SER A 404 -1.22 -27.63 20.56
CA SER A 404 -2.41 -27.44 21.40
C SER A 404 -2.47 -26.05 22.03
N SER A 405 -1.30 -25.48 22.37
CA SER A 405 -1.14 -24.12 22.89
C SER A 405 -1.59 -23.03 21.91
N TRP A 406 -1.57 -23.28 20.60
CA TRP A 406 -1.97 -22.31 19.57
C TRP A 406 -3.47 -22.37 19.26
N ARG A 407 -4.14 -23.48 19.55
CA ARG A 407 -5.56 -23.68 19.17
C ARG A 407 -6.50 -22.62 19.74
N PRO A 408 -6.35 -22.13 20.99
CA PRO A 408 -7.18 -21.03 21.50
C PRO A 408 -7.07 -19.75 20.65
N TYR A 409 -5.87 -19.41 20.18
CA TYR A 409 -5.65 -18.26 19.29
C TYR A 409 -6.46 -18.38 18.00
N PHE A 410 -6.32 -19.49 17.28
CA PHE A 410 -7.03 -19.72 16.02
C PHE A 410 -8.56 -19.80 16.18
N ARG A 411 -9.05 -20.29 17.33
CA ARG A 411 -10.48 -20.26 17.65
C ARG A 411 -10.98 -18.84 17.91
N ARG A 412 -10.21 -18.01 18.61
CA ARG A 412 -10.53 -16.58 18.80
C ARG A 412 -10.54 -15.83 17.47
N MET A 413 -9.51 -16.07 16.64
CA MET A 413 -9.39 -15.56 15.28
C MET A 413 -10.65 -15.88 14.45
N LEU A 414 -11.09 -17.14 14.44
CA LEU A 414 -12.30 -17.58 13.74
C LEU A 414 -13.55 -16.92 14.31
N ALA A 415 -13.69 -16.84 15.64
CA ALA A 415 -14.84 -16.23 16.28
C ALA A 415 -15.02 -14.76 15.92
N GLN A 416 -13.94 -13.98 15.99
CA GLN A 416 -13.93 -12.55 15.65
C GLN A 416 -14.23 -12.35 14.17
N SER A 417 -13.60 -13.14 13.31
CA SER A 417 -13.80 -13.08 11.86
C SER A 417 -15.24 -13.40 11.46
N LEU A 418 -15.83 -14.47 11.99
CA LEU A 418 -17.22 -14.81 11.70
C LEU A 418 -18.21 -13.77 12.24
N ALA A 419 -17.93 -13.17 13.41
CA ALA A 419 -18.76 -12.11 13.95
C ALA A 419 -18.73 -10.83 13.09
N ASP A 420 -17.57 -10.43 12.59
CA ASP A 420 -17.44 -9.30 11.67
C ASP A 420 -18.05 -9.61 10.29
N LEU A 421 -17.94 -10.85 9.80
CA LEU A 421 -18.61 -11.26 8.56
C LEU A 421 -20.14 -11.23 8.68
N GLN A 422 -20.71 -11.75 9.77
CA GLN A 422 -22.16 -11.71 10.00
C GLN A 422 -22.70 -10.27 10.12
N ARG A 423 -21.86 -9.33 10.57
CA ARG A 423 -22.20 -7.90 10.58
C ARG A 423 -22.33 -7.34 9.17
N VAL A 424 -21.44 -7.72 8.25
CA VAL A 424 -21.44 -7.21 6.87
C VAL A 424 -22.40 -7.97 5.96
N LEU A 425 -22.52 -9.28 6.16
CA LEU A 425 -23.34 -10.21 5.40
C LEU A 425 -24.37 -10.87 6.33
N PRO A 426 -25.48 -10.21 6.69
CA PRO A 426 -26.47 -10.73 7.64
C PRO A 426 -27.11 -12.04 7.20
N ALA A 427 -27.17 -12.30 5.89
CA ALA A 427 -27.72 -13.52 5.30
C ALA A 427 -26.71 -14.69 5.24
N LEU A 428 -25.47 -14.50 5.71
CA LEU A 428 -24.45 -15.54 5.71
C LEU A 428 -24.85 -16.70 6.64
N ASP A 429 -24.98 -17.91 6.06
CA ASP A 429 -25.32 -19.13 6.80
C ASP A 429 -24.15 -20.11 6.84
N THR A 430 -23.39 -20.08 7.93
CA THR A 430 -22.26 -21.01 8.15
C THR A 430 -22.71 -22.39 8.66
N ARG A 431 -24.02 -22.65 8.76
CA ARG A 431 -24.49 -23.94 9.29
C ARG A 431 -24.03 -25.09 8.42
N GLY A 432 -23.36 -26.06 9.04
CA GLY A 432 -22.85 -27.25 8.34
C GLY A 432 -21.50 -27.04 7.63
N LEU A 433 -20.91 -25.84 7.68
CA LEU A 433 -19.56 -25.57 7.19
C LEU A 433 -18.53 -26.23 8.12
N ARG A 434 -17.47 -26.81 7.56
CA ARG A 434 -16.31 -27.30 8.32
C ARG A 434 -15.16 -26.32 8.18
N VAL A 435 -14.46 -26.05 9.28
CA VAL A 435 -13.22 -25.27 9.27
C VAL A 435 -12.10 -26.15 9.76
N HIS A 436 -11.01 -26.20 8.99
CA HIS A 436 -9.86 -27.04 9.25
C HIS A 436 -8.58 -26.20 9.27
N PHE A 437 -7.97 -26.04 10.43
CA PHE A 437 -6.68 -25.38 10.58
C PHE A 437 -5.56 -26.35 10.22
N GLY A 438 -5.07 -26.23 8.99
CA GLY A 438 -4.19 -27.22 8.41
C GLY A 438 -4.09 -27.11 6.89
N LYS A 439 -3.25 -27.95 6.31
CA LYS A 439 -3.06 -27.98 4.85
C LYS A 439 -4.23 -28.72 4.17
N SER A 440 -4.55 -28.30 2.96
CA SER A 440 -5.52 -29.03 2.16
C SER A 440 -4.89 -30.30 1.55
N PRO A 441 -5.63 -31.43 1.46
CA PRO A 441 -5.10 -32.65 0.86
C PRO A 441 -4.71 -32.45 -0.61
N GLY A 442 -3.43 -32.63 -0.94
CA GLY A 442 -2.93 -32.60 -2.32
C GLY A 442 -2.70 -31.21 -2.94
N ARG A 443 -2.75 -30.13 -2.14
CA ARG A 443 -2.37 -28.77 -2.61
C ARG A 443 -1.55 -28.05 -1.53
N ASP A 444 -0.23 -28.18 -1.62
CA ASP A 444 0.72 -27.63 -0.64
C ASP A 444 1.02 -26.12 -0.81
N ALA A 445 0.56 -25.48 -1.89
CA ALA A 445 1.01 -24.13 -2.30
C ALA A 445 -0.06 -23.02 -2.21
N THR A 446 -1.24 -23.28 -1.64
CA THR A 446 -2.33 -22.27 -1.55
C THR A 446 -2.38 -21.62 -0.17
N LEU A 447 -2.60 -20.30 -0.13
CA LEU A 447 -2.72 -19.54 1.14
C LEU A 447 -3.83 -20.08 2.04
N ALA A 448 -4.99 -20.38 1.44
CA ALA A 448 -6.14 -21.07 2.01
C ALA A 448 -6.94 -21.75 0.88
N LEU A 449 -7.95 -22.55 1.23
CA LEU A 449 -8.81 -23.20 0.23
C LEU A 449 -10.19 -23.57 0.79
N HIS A 450 -11.24 -23.21 0.08
CA HIS A 450 -12.56 -23.83 0.19
C HIS A 450 -12.69 -25.05 -0.73
N ASP A 451 -12.90 -26.24 -0.14
CA ASP A 451 -13.24 -27.47 -0.84
C ASP A 451 -14.77 -27.61 -0.94
N PRO A 452 -15.38 -27.39 -2.13
CA PRO A 452 -16.83 -27.42 -2.28
C PRO A 452 -17.41 -28.83 -2.15
N SER A 453 -16.60 -29.88 -2.35
CA SER A 453 -17.06 -31.28 -2.29
C SER A 453 -17.33 -31.70 -0.85
N ARG A 454 -16.46 -31.27 0.07
CA ARG A 454 -16.57 -31.56 1.50
C ARG A 454 -17.22 -30.43 2.30
N ARG A 455 -17.41 -29.27 1.66
CA ARG A 455 -17.79 -27.99 2.27
C ARG A 455 -16.88 -27.67 3.47
N THR A 456 -15.58 -27.60 3.18
CA THR A 456 -14.54 -27.38 4.18
C THR A 456 -13.65 -26.22 3.77
N VAL A 457 -13.44 -25.27 4.67
CA VAL A 457 -12.37 -24.26 4.54
C VAL A 457 -11.11 -24.77 5.22
N TYR A 458 -10.02 -24.84 4.47
CA TYR A 458 -8.68 -25.16 4.93
C TYR A 458 -7.89 -23.86 5.16
N LEU A 459 -7.40 -23.67 6.39
CA LEU A 459 -6.64 -22.50 6.82
C LEU A 459 -5.29 -22.96 7.38
N PRO A 460 -4.23 -23.00 6.57
CA PRO A 460 -2.88 -23.26 7.06
C PRO A 460 -2.48 -22.21 8.12
N PRO A 461 -2.01 -22.61 9.31
CA PRO A 461 -1.70 -21.68 10.41
C PRO A 461 -0.79 -20.50 10.04
N ALA A 462 0.17 -20.72 9.15
CA ALA A 462 1.16 -19.72 8.78
C ALA A 462 0.68 -18.75 7.68
N THR A 463 -0.25 -19.16 6.82
CA THR A 463 -0.58 -18.41 5.58
C THR A 463 -2.06 -18.12 5.39
N GLY A 464 -2.95 -18.73 6.17
CA GLY A 464 -4.39 -18.67 5.94
C GLY A 464 -5.11 -17.47 6.57
N ALA A 465 -4.47 -16.72 7.46
CA ALA A 465 -5.09 -15.51 8.00
C ALA A 465 -5.02 -14.37 6.95
N GLY A 466 -6.07 -13.57 6.83
CA GLY A 466 -6.19 -12.51 5.82
C GLY A 466 -6.75 -12.98 4.48
N THR A 467 -7.30 -14.19 4.43
CA THR A 467 -8.02 -14.74 3.26
C THR A 467 -9.39 -15.31 3.64
N LEU A 468 -9.81 -15.23 4.90
CA LEU A 468 -11.03 -15.88 5.37
C LEU A 468 -12.29 -15.28 4.74
N ALA A 469 -12.31 -13.97 4.44
CA ALA A 469 -13.41 -13.37 3.69
C ALA A 469 -13.54 -13.97 2.27
N HIS A 470 -12.40 -14.16 1.59
CA HIS A 470 -12.34 -14.80 0.27
C HIS A 470 -12.84 -16.25 0.31
N GLU A 471 -12.38 -17.06 1.27
CA GLU A 471 -12.81 -18.47 1.36
C GLU A 471 -14.28 -18.63 1.79
N ILE A 472 -14.79 -17.73 2.63
CA ILE A 472 -16.22 -17.72 2.98
C ILE A 472 -17.07 -17.23 1.80
N ALA A 473 -16.55 -16.36 0.93
CA ALA A 473 -17.23 -16.01 -0.31
C ALA A 473 -17.40 -17.22 -1.24
N HIS A 474 -16.43 -18.14 -1.28
CA HIS A 474 -16.58 -19.42 -1.96
C HIS A 474 -17.67 -20.31 -1.33
N ASP A 475 -17.79 -20.36 0.00
CA ASP A 475 -18.92 -21.07 0.64
C ASP A 475 -20.26 -20.40 0.32
N LEU A 476 -20.31 -19.07 0.27
CA LEU A 476 -21.52 -18.34 -0.13
C LEU A 476 -21.93 -18.69 -1.58
N ASP A 477 -20.98 -18.75 -2.51
CA ASP A 477 -21.22 -19.16 -3.89
C ASP A 477 -21.66 -20.64 -3.99
N TRP A 478 -21.10 -21.51 -3.14
CA TRP A 478 -21.55 -22.90 -2.99
C TRP A 478 -23.00 -22.98 -2.48
N GLN A 479 -23.37 -22.17 -1.49
CA GLN A 479 -24.73 -22.11 -0.98
C GLN A 479 -25.71 -21.63 -2.06
N ALA A 480 -25.31 -20.64 -2.85
CA ALA A 480 -26.09 -20.19 -4.00
C ALA A 480 -26.26 -21.32 -5.03
N ALA A 481 -25.23 -22.14 -5.26
CA ALA A 481 -25.29 -23.26 -6.20
C ALA A 481 -26.31 -24.32 -5.73
N LEU A 482 -26.30 -24.61 -4.43
CA LEU A 482 -27.25 -25.53 -3.81
C LEU A 482 -28.69 -25.00 -3.85
N LYS A 483 -28.90 -23.72 -3.49
CA LYS A 483 -30.23 -23.10 -3.45
C LYS A 483 -30.84 -22.97 -4.85
N ARG A 484 -30.05 -22.49 -5.82
CA ARG A 484 -30.49 -22.17 -7.19
C ARG A 484 -30.50 -23.37 -8.12
N TYR A 485 -29.43 -24.15 -8.14
CA TYR A 485 -29.24 -25.22 -9.12
C TYR A 485 -29.44 -26.63 -8.55
N ARG A 486 -29.64 -26.74 -7.22
CA ARG A 486 -29.76 -28.03 -6.52
C ARG A 486 -28.53 -28.93 -6.69
N VAL A 487 -27.35 -28.33 -6.86
CA VAL A 487 -26.08 -29.05 -7.01
C VAL A 487 -25.23 -28.86 -5.77
N ARG A 488 -24.56 -29.94 -5.35
CA ARG A 488 -23.50 -29.94 -4.34
C ARG A 488 -22.14 -30.06 -5.02
N GLY A 489 -21.08 -29.55 -4.38
CA GLY A 489 -19.71 -29.73 -4.87
C GLY A 489 -19.28 -28.73 -5.95
N ASP A 490 -20.03 -27.66 -6.17
CA ASP A 490 -19.73 -26.68 -7.23
C ASP A 490 -20.18 -25.26 -6.82
N TYR A 491 -19.83 -24.28 -7.63
CA TYR A 491 -20.09 -22.85 -7.41
C TYR A 491 -21.16 -22.31 -8.37
N ALA A 492 -21.98 -21.36 -7.91
CA ALA A 492 -23.11 -20.85 -8.67
C ALA A 492 -22.66 -19.97 -9.84
N THR A 493 -21.67 -19.11 -9.62
CA THR A 493 -21.13 -18.20 -10.65
C THR A 493 -20.50 -18.96 -11.81
N ASP A 494 -19.71 -19.99 -11.51
CA ASP A 494 -19.13 -20.92 -12.47
C ASP A 494 -20.20 -21.66 -13.29
N ARG A 495 -21.33 -22.01 -12.68
CA ARG A 495 -22.45 -22.66 -13.40
C ARG A 495 -23.26 -21.69 -14.22
N ALA A 496 -23.54 -20.50 -13.69
CA ALA A 496 -24.30 -19.46 -14.36
C ALA A 496 -23.66 -19.13 -15.72
N THR A 497 -22.34 -18.93 -15.74
CA THR A 497 -21.60 -18.60 -16.98
C THR A 497 -21.61 -19.71 -18.03
N ARG A 498 -21.79 -20.98 -17.64
CA ARG A 498 -21.98 -22.10 -18.58
C ARG A 498 -23.40 -22.14 -19.17
N ARG A 499 -24.38 -21.48 -18.56
CA ARG A 499 -25.79 -21.45 -18.98
C ARG A 499 -26.19 -20.04 -19.45
N ARG A 500 -26.03 -19.77 -20.77
CA ARG A 500 -26.19 -18.42 -21.36
C ARG A 500 -27.53 -17.70 -21.10
N THR A 501 -28.58 -18.41 -20.72
CA THR A 501 -29.93 -17.85 -20.44
C THR A 501 -30.19 -17.54 -18.96
N ASP A 502 -29.21 -17.73 -18.07
CA ASP A 502 -29.38 -17.50 -16.64
C ASP A 502 -29.28 -16.00 -16.28
N ARG A 503 -30.23 -15.49 -15.48
CA ARG A 503 -30.23 -14.09 -14.99
C ARG A 503 -28.96 -13.74 -14.21
N LEU A 504 -28.42 -14.66 -13.41
CA LEU A 504 -27.18 -14.48 -12.66
C LEU A 504 -25.97 -14.39 -13.61
N ALA A 505 -26.04 -15.04 -14.78
CA ALA A 505 -24.94 -15.02 -15.74
C ALA A 505 -24.64 -13.62 -16.27
N ALA A 506 -25.66 -12.77 -16.43
CA ALA A 506 -25.48 -11.39 -16.89
C ALA A 506 -24.67 -10.57 -15.86
N SER A 507 -25.03 -10.63 -14.58
CA SER A 507 -24.32 -9.91 -13.51
C SER A 507 -22.90 -10.45 -13.33
N VAL A 508 -22.72 -11.78 -13.37
CA VAL A 508 -21.39 -12.40 -13.28
C VAL A 508 -20.51 -12.02 -14.47
N GLN A 509 -21.05 -12.00 -15.69
CA GLN A 509 -20.31 -11.52 -16.86
C GLN A 509 -19.93 -10.04 -16.74
N GLY A 510 -20.83 -9.19 -16.22
CA GLY A 510 -20.54 -7.80 -15.92
C GLY A 510 -19.37 -7.65 -14.95
N LEU A 511 -19.39 -8.43 -13.86
CA LEU A 511 -18.32 -8.45 -12.87
C LEU A 511 -16.99 -8.94 -13.47
N SER A 512 -17.00 -10.06 -14.20
CA SER A 512 -15.78 -10.63 -14.80
C SER A 512 -15.19 -9.78 -15.92
N ARG A 513 -16.01 -9.05 -16.69
CA ARG A 513 -15.52 -8.15 -17.76
C ARG A 513 -14.95 -6.83 -17.22
N ALA A 514 -15.51 -6.33 -16.12
CA ALA A 514 -15.09 -5.07 -15.53
C ALA A 514 -13.81 -5.21 -14.70
N THR A 515 -13.50 -6.42 -14.20
CA THR A 515 -12.34 -6.66 -13.33
C THR A 515 -11.04 -6.59 -14.12
N LEU A 516 -10.22 -5.59 -13.83
CA LEU A 516 -8.82 -5.53 -14.28
C LEU A 516 -7.99 -6.52 -13.44
N LEU A 517 -7.25 -7.41 -14.10
CA LEU A 517 -6.32 -8.30 -13.41
C LEU A 517 -4.98 -7.61 -13.27
N ALA A 518 -4.49 -7.45 -12.05
CA ALA A 518 -3.09 -7.13 -11.83
C ALA A 518 -2.22 -8.35 -12.19
N PRO A 519 -1.04 -8.16 -12.83
CA PRO A 519 -0.03 -9.20 -12.89
C PRO A 519 0.46 -9.53 -11.46
N GLU A 520 0.81 -10.78 -11.19
CA GLU A 520 1.38 -11.14 -9.89
C GLU A 520 2.81 -10.57 -9.77
N PRO A 521 3.25 -10.12 -8.57
CA PRO A 521 4.63 -9.70 -8.37
C PRO A 521 5.61 -10.83 -8.73
N GLY A 522 6.34 -10.67 -9.84
CA GLY A 522 7.31 -11.65 -10.31
C GLY A 522 6.80 -12.67 -11.34
N ASP A 523 5.52 -12.63 -11.71
CA ASP A 523 4.97 -13.39 -12.84
C ASP A 523 3.97 -12.52 -13.64
N PRO A 524 4.31 -12.11 -14.87
CA PRO A 524 3.42 -11.29 -15.70
C PRO A 524 2.20 -12.07 -16.24
N THR A 525 2.10 -13.37 -15.99
CA THR A 525 1.03 -14.23 -16.49
C THR A 525 0.03 -14.52 -15.37
N PRO A 526 -1.19 -13.95 -15.38
CA PRO A 526 -2.20 -14.32 -14.40
C PRO A 526 -2.50 -15.83 -14.54
N PRO A 527 -2.48 -16.62 -13.46
CA PRO A 527 -2.84 -18.02 -13.54
C PRO A 527 -4.23 -18.16 -14.18
N LEU A 528 -4.44 -19.15 -15.05
CA LEU A 528 -5.75 -19.40 -15.71
C LEU A 528 -6.92 -19.48 -14.70
N HIS A 529 -6.64 -19.89 -13.45
CA HIS A 529 -7.60 -19.92 -12.36
C HIS A 529 -8.04 -18.54 -11.85
N ALA A 530 -7.20 -17.49 -11.97
CA ALA A 530 -7.49 -16.13 -11.53
C ALA A 530 -8.64 -15.45 -12.31
N ARG A 531 -9.06 -16.05 -13.42
CA ARG A 531 -10.17 -15.59 -14.28
C ARG A 531 -11.46 -16.39 -14.07
N ARG A 532 -11.47 -17.42 -13.21
CA ARG A 532 -12.70 -18.17 -12.94
C ARG A 532 -13.75 -17.24 -12.32
N PRO A 533 -15.01 -17.30 -12.77
CA PRO A 533 -16.10 -16.51 -12.20
C PRO A 533 -16.19 -16.58 -10.68
N ALA A 534 -16.00 -17.77 -10.08
CA ALA A 534 -15.99 -17.93 -8.64
C ALA A 534 -14.86 -17.16 -7.94
N GLU A 535 -13.66 -17.10 -8.52
CA GLU A 535 -12.54 -16.34 -7.95
C GLU A 535 -12.76 -14.83 -8.06
N VAL A 536 -13.32 -14.36 -9.20
CA VAL A 536 -13.66 -12.95 -9.36
C VAL A 536 -14.73 -12.53 -8.35
N PHE A 537 -15.74 -13.37 -8.15
CA PHE A 537 -16.76 -13.15 -7.13
C PHE A 537 -16.15 -13.10 -5.72
N ALA A 538 -15.31 -14.07 -5.36
CA ALA A 538 -14.68 -14.14 -4.05
C ALA A 538 -13.82 -12.89 -3.74
N ARG A 539 -12.99 -12.44 -4.70
CA ARG A 539 -12.19 -11.19 -4.56
C ARG A 539 -13.07 -9.96 -4.38
N SER A 540 -14.18 -9.90 -5.11
CA SER A 540 -15.12 -8.77 -5.05
C SER A 540 -15.83 -8.72 -3.69
N ILE A 541 -16.19 -9.87 -3.13
CA ILE A 541 -16.73 -9.98 -1.76
C ILE A 541 -15.69 -9.60 -0.72
N ASP A 542 -14.44 -10.03 -0.88
CA ASP A 542 -13.35 -9.67 0.03
C ASP A 542 -13.22 -8.13 0.12
N TRP A 543 -13.12 -7.44 -1.02
CA TRP A 543 -13.13 -5.98 -1.04
C TRP A 543 -14.38 -5.37 -0.39
N PHE A 544 -15.57 -5.89 -0.72
CA PHE A 544 -16.84 -5.45 -0.13
C PHE A 544 -16.86 -5.56 1.40
N VAL A 545 -16.32 -6.65 1.96
CA VAL A 545 -16.21 -6.87 3.39
C VAL A 545 -15.30 -5.83 4.03
N VAL A 546 -14.11 -5.62 3.47
CA VAL A 546 -13.15 -4.68 4.03
C VAL A 546 -13.67 -3.25 4.02
N VAL A 547 -14.24 -2.77 2.91
CA VAL A 547 -14.75 -1.39 2.86
C VAL A 547 -15.97 -1.20 3.74
N SER A 548 -16.78 -2.24 3.95
CA SER A 548 -17.93 -2.18 4.86
C SER A 548 -17.48 -2.05 6.31
N LEU A 549 -16.49 -2.84 6.74
CA LEU A 549 -15.90 -2.73 8.07
C LEU A 549 -15.15 -1.40 8.26
N ALA A 550 -14.44 -0.94 7.22
CA ALA A 550 -13.64 0.27 7.28
C ALA A 550 -14.46 1.50 7.68
N ARG A 551 -15.71 1.58 7.20
CA ARG A 551 -16.65 2.67 7.52
C ARG A 551 -17.12 2.68 8.97
N GLU A 552 -17.02 1.57 9.68
CA GLU A 552 -17.28 1.49 11.12
C GLU A 552 -16.02 1.71 11.96
N GLY A 553 -14.93 2.14 11.29
CA GLY A 553 -13.60 2.25 11.87
C GLY A 553 -12.99 0.91 12.22
N ARG A 554 -13.48 -0.21 11.67
CA ARG A 554 -13.02 -1.58 11.96
C ARG A 554 -12.06 -2.09 10.89
N ILE A 555 -10.96 -2.69 11.32
CA ILE A 555 -10.07 -3.48 10.46
C ILE A 555 -9.88 -4.85 11.09
N ASN A 556 -9.97 -5.90 10.28
CA ASN A 556 -9.79 -7.28 10.72
C ASN A 556 -8.87 -8.01 9.74
N GLY A 557 -7.58 -8.00 10.07
CA GLY A 557 -6.54 -8.62 9.26
C GLY A 557 -6.65 -10.14 9.10
N TYR A 558 -7.48 -10.81 9.91
CA TYR A 558 -7.74 -12.23 9.74
C TYR A 558 -8.74 -12.51 8.61
N LEU A 559 -9.65 -11.56 8.36
CA LEU A 559 -10.61 -11.64 7.26
C LEU A 559 -9.95 -11.33 5.93
N SER A 560 -9.19 -10.24 5.89
CA SER A 560 -8.57 -9.74 4.67
C SER A 560 -7.26 -9.03 4.96
N SER A 561 -6.32 -9.15 4.03
CA SER A 561 -5.06 -8.40 4.06
C SER A 561 -5.12 -7.06 3.33
N VAL A 562 -6.25 -6.73 2.69
CA VAL A 562 -6.46 -5.48 1.96
C VAL A 562 -6.44 -4.28 2.91
N GLN A 563 -5.72 -3.23 2.51
CA GLN A 563 -5.58 -2.02 3.30
C GLN A 563 -6.10 -0.79 2.58
N ASP A 564 -5.82 -0.70 1.28
CA ASP A 564 -6.33 0.34 0.37
C ASP A 564 -6.22 -0.12 -1.10
N ASP A 565 -6.41 0.82 -2.03
CA ASP A 565 -6.40 0.61 -3.49
C ASP A 565 -5.00 0.37 -4.09
N VAL A 566 -3.94 0.62 -3.33
CA VAL A 566 -2.54 0.39 -3.72
C VAL A 566 -1.93 -0.77 -2.93
N ILE A 567 -2.17 -0.79 -1.63
CA ILE A 567 -1.66 -1.81 -0.71
C ILE A 567 -2.78 -2.82 -0.46
N THR A 568 -2.96 -3.74 -1.43
CA THR A 568 -4.01 -4.77 -1.38
C THR A 568 -3.64 -6.01 -0.56
N GLY A 569 -2.45 -6.02 0.05
CA GLY A 569 -1.95 -7.10 0.89
C GLY A 569 -1.36 -8.26 0.08
N TYR A 570 -1.43 -9.45 0.64
CA TYR A 570 -0.89 -10.68 0.03
C TYR A 570 -1.99 -11.57 -0.57
N GLY A 571 -3.26 -11.17 -0.44
CA GLY A 571 -4.37 -11.76 -1.18
C GLY A 571 -4.34 -11.36 -2.64
N THR A 572 -5.18 -12.00 -3.47
CA THR A 572 -5.29 -11.68 -4.90
C THR A 572 -6.35 -10.61 -5.20
N VAL A 573 -6.79 -9.87 -4.18
CA VAL A 573 -7.86 -8.89 -4.28
C VAL A 573 -7.39 -7.66 -5.05
N THR A 574 -8.28 -7.14 -5.90
CA THR A 574 -8.08 -5.89 -6.62
C THR A 574 -9.20 -4.89 -6.28
N PRO A 575 -8.90 -3.58 -6.31
CA PRO A 575 -9.95 -2.57 -6.15
C PRO A 575 -10.98 -2.69 -7.30
N PRO A 576 -12.26 -2.38 -7.05
CA PRO A 576 -13.28 -2.28 -8.08
C PRO A 576 -12.88 -1.30 -9.18
N ASP A 577 -13.42 -1.53 -10.37
CA ASP A 577 -13.12 -0.72 -11.52
C ASP A 577 -13.56 0.76 -11.33
N VAL A 578 -12.91 1.65 -12.06
CA VAL A 578 -13.18 3.10 -11.98
C VAL A 578 -14.55 3.49 -12.53
N THR A 579 -15.18 2.67 -13.39
CA THR A 579 -16.50 2.96 -13.95
C THR A 579 -17.63 2.63 -12.98
N GLY A 580 -17.34 1.84 -11.95
CA GLY A 580 -18.31 1.37 -10.97
C GLY A 580 -19.25 0.26 -11.47
N THR A 581 -18.96 -0.29 -12.65
CA THR A 581 -19.75 -1.38 -13.24
C THR A 581 -19.60 -2.67 -12.44
N ALA A 582 -18.39 -3.01 -11.98
CA ALA A 582 -18.13 -4.15 -11.12
C ALA A 582 -18.87 -4.01 -9.79
N GLY A 583 -18.89 -2.81 -9.20
CA GLY A 583 -19.61 -2.58 -7.95
C GLY A 583 -21.13 -2.75 -8.08
N ALA A 584 -21.72 -2.23 -9.17
CA ALA A 584 -23.13 -2.48 -9.47
C ALA A 584 -23.43 -3.97 -9.72
N ALA A 585 -22.56 -4.64 -10.49
CA ALA A 585 -22.70 -6.07 -10.78
C ALA A 585 -22.61 -6.93 -9.51
N LEU A 586 -21.67 -6.60 -8.60
CA LEU A 586 -21.54 -7.29 -7.32
C LEU A 586 -22.79 -7.14 -6.46
N ILE A 587 -23.33 -5.92 -6.34
CA ILE A 587 -24.56 -5.69 -5.59
C ILE A 587 -25.75 -6.42 -6.22
N ALA A 588 -25.85 -6.44 -7.55
CA ALA A 588 -26.90 -7.20 -8.23
C ALA A 588 -26.79 -8.72 -7.95
N ILE A 589 -25.58 -9.26 -7.82
CA ILE A 589 -25.37 -10.66 -7.39
C ILE A 589 -25.81 -10.83 -5.93
N LEU A 590 -25.36 -9.94 -5.03
CA LEU A 590 -25.68 -9.99 -3.60
C LEU A 590 -27.19 -9.88 -3.33
N ASP A 591 -27.89 -8.99 -4.02
CA ASP A 591 -29.36 -8.83 -3.94
C ASP A 591 -30.09 -10.17 -4.23
N GLU A 592 -29.46 -11.08 -4.98
CA GLU A 592 -30.00 -12.41 -5.29
C GLU A 592 -29.50 -13.52 -4.34
N VAL A 593 -28.21 -13.52 -3.98
CA VAL A 593 -27.58 -14.67 -3.28
C VAL A 593 -27.42 -14.48 -1.77
N ALA A 594 -27.18 -13.25 -1.31
CA ALA A 594 -27.03 -12.87 0.09
C ALA A 594 -27.34 -11.37 0.25
N PRO A 595 -28.63 -11.01 0.33
CA PRO A 595 -29.03 -9.62 0.44
C PRO A 595 -28.37 -8.95 1.64
N VAL A 596 -27.83 -7.75 1.41
CA VAL A 596 -27.21 -6.91 2.43
C VAL A 596 -28.19 -5.83 2.89
N HIS A 597 -27.91 -5.19 4.02
CA HIS A 597 -28.75 -4.09 4.49
C HIS A 597 -28.81 -2.94 3.46
N PRO A 598 -29.97 -2.30 3.25
CA PRO A 598 -30.13 -1.21 2.27
C PRO A 598 -29.10 -0.10 2.45
N GLU A 599 -28.80 0.28 3.69
CA GLU A 599 -27.80 1.29 4.00
C GLU A 599 -26.40 0.87 3.55
N THR A 600 -26.01 -0.40 3.71
CA THR A 600 -24.70 -0.91 3.25
C THR A 600 -24.64 -0.94 1.72
N ARG A 601 -25.75 -1.34 1.08
CA ARG A 601 -25.91 -1.35 -0.38
C ARG A 601 -25.72 0.04 -0.99
N GLU A 602 -26.50 1.02 -0.55
CA GLU A 602 -26.45 2.40 -1.05
C GLU A 602 -25.08 3.02 -0.83
N ARG A 603 -24.51 2.80 0.35
CA ARG A 603 -23.18 3.26 0.72
C ARG A 603 -22.08 2.68 -0.15
N TYR A 604 -22.15 1.39 -0.46
CA TYR A 604 -21.19 0.75 -1.36
C TYR A 604 -21.33 1.27 -2.79
N LEU A 605 -22.56 1.39 -3.31
CA LEU A 605 -22.80 1.93 -4.66
C LEU A 605 -22.42 3.41 -4.78
N HIS A 606 -22.52 4.19 -3.72
CA HIS A 606 -22.02 5.57 -3.71
C HIS A 606 -20.49 5.64 -3.86
N ALA A 607 -19.76 4.67 -3.30
CA ALA A 607 -18.29 4.66 -3.34
C ALA A 607 -17.72 3.92 -4.57
N TYR A 608 -18.40 2.85 -5.02
CA TYR A 608 -17.89 1.91 -6.02
C TYR A 608 -18.90 1.59 -7.12
N GLY A 609 -20.06 2.25 -7.15
CA GLY A 609 -21.06 2.12 -8.20
C GLY A 609 -20.93 3.19 -9.30
N PRO A 610 -21.82 3.19 -10.31
CA PRO A 610 -21.71 4.06 -11.48
C PRO A 610 -21.80 5.57 -11.20
N ALA A 611 -22.40 5.94 -10.07
CA ALA A 611 -22.53 7.34 -9.64
C ALA A 611 -21.38 7.81 -8.73
N ARG A 612 -20.33 6.99 -8.55
CA ARG A 612 -19.21 7.33 -7.64
C ARG A 612 -18.48 8.59 -8.08
N ALA A 613 -18.01 9.36 -7.10
CA ALA A 613 -17.03 10.40 -7.35
C ALA A 613 -15.69 9.75 -7.70
N PRO A 614 -15.06 10.08 -8.84
CA PRO A 614 -13.70 9.62 -9.10
C PRO A 614 -12.73 10.32 -8.15
N THR A 615 -11.85 9.56 -7.50
CA THR A 615 -10.80 10.13 -6.64
C THR A 615 -9.66 10.68 -7.50
N ALA A 616 -8.84 11.56 -6.92
CA ALA A 616 -7.60 12.04 -7.54
C ALA A 616 -6.70 10.87 -8.01
N TYR A 617 -6.63 9.78 -7.24
CA TYR A 617 -5.84 8.61 -7.58
C TYR A 617 -6.47 7.82 -8.76
N ASP A 618 -7.78 7.59 -8.75
CA ASP A 618 -8.50 6.93 -9.87
C ASP A 618 -8.26 7.67 -11.19
N LEU A 619 -8.32 9.01 -11.16
CA LEU A 619 -8.16 9.86 -12.33
C LEU A 619 -6.75 9.77 -12.91
N VAL A 620 -5.71 9.85 -12.08
CA VAL A 620 -4.32 9.69 -12.54
C VAL A 620 -4.12 8.29 -13.10
N ARG A 621 -4.54 7.25 -12.37
CA ARG A 621 -4.41 5.85 -12.79
C ARG A 621 -5.06 5.60 -14.15
N ARG A 622 -6.27 6.12 -14.36
CA ARG A 622 -6.99 6.01 -15.64
C ARG A 622 -6.19 6.56 -16.82
N VAL A 623 -5.55 7.72 -16.66
CA VAL A 623 -4.69 8.30 -17.70
C VAL A 623 -3.47 7.43 -17.95
N LEU A 624 -2.79 6.99 -16.88
CA LEU A 624 -1.51 6.30 -16.99
C LEU A 624 -1.63 4.85 -17.48
N GLU A 625 -2.70 4.14 -17.13
CA GLU A 625 -2.93 2.75 -17.56
C GLU A 625 -3.42 2.64 -19.01
N ALA A 626 -3.75 3.75 -19.67
CA ALA A 626 -4.19 3.75 -21.06
C ALA A 626 -3.06 3.55 -22.07
N ILE A 627 -1.80 3.59 -21.63
CA ILE A 627 -0.64 3.38 -22.50
C ILE A 627 -0.62 1.92 -22.96
N PRO A 628 -0.77 1.64 -24.26
CA PRO A 628 -0.73 0.27 -24.74
C PRO A 628 0.66 -0.34 -24.48
N PRO A 629 0.75 -1.63 -24.08
CA PRO A 629 2.03 -2.31 -24.01
C PRO A 629 2.68 -2.32 -25.40
N ASP A 630 4.01 -2.29 -25.44
CA ASP A 630 4.72 -2.51 -26.70
C ASP A 630 4.34 -3.90 -27.23
N GLU A 631 3.78 -3.98 -28.43
CA GLU A 631 3.65 -5.27 -29.10
C GLU A 631 5.06 -5.85 -29.25
N PRO A 632 5.30 -7.13 -28.89
CA PRO A 632 6.59 -7.74 -29.14
C PRO A 632 6.82 -7.63 -30.64
N VAL A 633 7.84 -6.86 -31.03
CA VAL A 633 8.25 -6.70 -32.42
C VAL A 633 8.45 -8.11 -32.96
N GLY A 634 7.49 -8.56 -33.78
CA GLY A 634 7.51 -9.91 -34.32
C GLY A 634 8.86 -10.13 -35.00
N SER A 635 9.47 -11.29 -34.74
CA SER A 635 10.70 -11.74 -35.40
C SER A 635 10.63 -11.73 -36.94
N THR A 636 9.46 -11.47 -37.51
CA THR A 636 9.18 -11.30 -38.93
C THR A 636 9.67 -9.98 -39.54
N THR A 637 9.80 -8.88 -38.79
CA THR A 637 10.30 -7.60 -39.35
C THR A 637 11.82 -7.56 -39.49
N LEU A 638 12.57 -8.17 -38.57
CA LEU A 638 14.02 -8.31 -38.69
C LEU A 638 14.42 -9.26 -39.84
N ALA A 639 13.70 -10.37 -40.04
CA ALA A 639 13.92 -11.28 -41.15
C ALA A 639 13.64 -10.63 -42.53
N SER A 640 12.70 -9.67 -42.58
CA SER A 640 12.36 -8.95 -43.81
C SER A 640 13.38 -7.83 -44.14
N ALA A 641 14.07 -7.29 -43.14
CA ALA A 641 15.12 -6.28 -43.31
C ALA A 641 16.45 -6.90 -43.79
N GLU A 642 16.79 -8.12 -43.37
CA GLU A 642 17.98 -8.83 -43.86
C GLU A 642 17.85 -9.30 -45.32
N GLN A 643 16.63 -9.50 -45.82
CA GLN A 643 16.38 -9.99 -47.18
C GLN A 643 16.34 -8.90 -48.26
N ARG A 644 16.49 -7.61 -47.89
CA ARG A 644 16.48 -6.45 -48.82
C ARG A 644 17.82 -5.71 -48.92
N ARG A 645 18.94 -6.29 -48.51
CA ARG A 645 20.27 -5.74 -48.85
C ARG A 645 20.68 -6.13 -50.28
N GLY A 646 20.10 -5.46 -51.26
CA GLY A 646 20.63 -5.36 -52.63
C GLY A 646 21.74 -4.30 -52.72
N PRO A 647 22.52 -4.27 -53.82
CA PRO A 647 23.70 -3.41 -53.91
C PRO A 647 23.32 -1.93 -54.09
N PHE A 648 23.90 -1.14 -53.19
CA PHE A 648 24.11 0.31 -53.16
C PHE A 648 23.66 1.14 -54.40
N VAL A 649 22.69 2.03 -54.20
CA VAL A 649 22.46 3.22 -55.01
C VAL A 649 22.43 4.43 -54.06
N PRO A 650 23.25 5.48 -54.26
CA PRO A 650 23.12 6.72 -53.50
C PRO A 650 22.11 7.66 -54.17
N ASP A 651 21.48 8.51 -53.34
CA ASP A 651 20.54 9.59 -53.67
C ASP A 651 19.06 9.21 -53.90
N ALA A 652 18.33 9.01 -52.79
CA ALA A 652 17.06 9.69 -52.47
C ALA A 652 16.50 9.17 -51.13
N PHE A 653 16.09 10.10 -50.26
CA PHE A 653 15.22 10.00 -49.08
C PHE A 653 14.52 8.65 -48.76
N GLU A 654 15.27 7.59 -48.42
CA GLU A 654 14.69 6.43 -47.74
C GLU A 654 14.76 6.66 -46.23
N GLU A 655 13.64 7.11 -45.66
CA GLU A 655 13.42 7.14 -44.22
C GLU A 655 13.61 5.73 -43.65
N ASP A 656 14.58 5.56 -42.75
CA ASP A 656 14.87 4.31 -42.06
C ASP A 656 13.55 3.71 -41.49
N PRO A 657 13.08 2.55 -41.98
CA PRO A 657 11.81 1.96 -41.59
C PRO A 657 11.66 1.79 -40.07
N ILE A 658 12.77 1.58 -39.36
CA ILE A 658 12.79 1.43 -37.89
C ILE A 658 12.40 2.76 -37.22
N ARG A 659 12.84 3.90 -37.77
CA ARG A 659 12.50 5.23 -37.25
C ARG A 659 11.03 5.57 -37.48
N LEU A 660 10.49 5.20 -38.64
CA LEU A 660 9.07 5.40 -38.96
C LEU A 660 8.15 4.56 -38.07
N ASP A 661 8.51 3.31 -37.82
CA ASP A 661 7.75 2.43 -36.93
C ASP A 661 7.75 2.94 -35.48
N ALA A 662 8.89 3.43 -34.99
CA ALA A 662 9.01 4.03 -33.65
C ALA A 662 8.14 5.30 -33.50
N LEU A 663 8.09 6.15 -34.53
CA LEU A 663 7.22 7.33 -34.53
C LEU A 663 5.74 6.96 -34.58
N ALA A 664 5.36 6.02 -35.45
CA ALA A 664 3.98 5.54 -35.54
C ALA A 664 3.51 4.88 -34.23
N ALA A 665 4.39 4.13 -33.55
CA ALA A 665 4.12 3.59 -32.22
C ALA A 665 3.94 4.70 -31.17
N SER A 666 4.77 5.74 -31.21
CA SER A 666 4.67 6.90 -30.32
C SER A 666 3.36 7.65 -30.51
N GLU A 667 2.92 7.88 -31.75
CA GLU A 667 1.65 8.53 -32.06
C GLU A 667 0.44 7.73 -31.55
N ARG A 668 0.47 6.40 -31.66
CA ARG A 668 -0.57 5.55 -31.05
C ARG A 668 -0.63 5.70 -29.53
N LYS A 669 0.53 5.74 -28.86
CA LYS A 669 0.62 5.98 -27.42
C LYS A 669 0.11 7.38 -27.05
N PHE A 670 0.46 8.42 -27.79
CA PHE A 670 -0.03 9.79 -27.56
C PHE A 670 -1.54 9.90 -27.72
N ALA A 671 -2.11 9.32 -28.79
CA ALA A 671 -3.55 9.31 -29.03
C ALA A 671 -4.33 8.56 -27.92
N ALA A 672 -3.78 7.46 -27.41
CA ALA A 672 -4.38 6.72 -26.29
C ALA A 672 -4.41 7.54 -24.99
N ILE A 673 -3.33 8.28 -24.69
CA ILE A 673 -3.27 9.19 -23.55
C ILE A 673 -4.26 10.34 -23.70
N GLU A 674 -4.35 10.95 -24.88
CA GLU A 674 -5.32 12.01 -25.18
C GLU A 674 -6.75 11.53 -24.96
N ALA A 675 -7.13 10.39 -25.55
CA ALA A 675 -8.45 9.82 -25.37
C ALA A 675 -8.77 9.51 -23.90
N SER A 676 -7.79 9.00 -23.15
CA SER A 676 -7.97 8.72 -21.71
C SER A 676 -8.10 9.98 -20.87
N ARG A 677 -7.32 11.02 -21.16
CA ARG A 677 -7.42 12.35 -20.54
C ARG A 677 -8.83 12.92 -20.72
N ASP A 678 -9.32 12.91 -21.96
CA ASP A 678 -10.64 13.46 -22.29
C ASP A 678 -11.77 12.64 -21.66
N THR A 679 -11.61 11.32 -21.60
CA THR A 679 -12.52 10.43 -20.86
C THR A 679 -12.50 10.71 -19.36
N ALA A 680 -11.35 11.05 -18.78
CA ALA A 680 -11.24 11.42 -17.36
C ALA A 680 -11.92 12.77 -17.10
N PHE A 681 -11.80 13.76 -18.00
CA PHE A 681 -12.58 15.01 -17.92
C PHE A 681 -14.08 14.74 -18.00
N ALA A 682 -14.52 13.94 -18.98
CA ALA A 682 -15.92 13.57 -19.12
C ALA A 682 -16.47 12.84 -17.87
N ALA A 683 -15.65 12.05 -17.18
CA ALA A 683 -16.03 11.40 -15.93
C ALA A 683 -16.21 12.40 -14.77
N ILE A 684 -15.38 13.44 -14.70
CA ILE A 684 -15.57 14.56 -13.76
C ILE A 684 -16.88 15.29 -14.10
N ASP A 685 -17.10 15.64 -15.38
CA ASP A 685 -18.31 16.35 -15.84
C ASP A 685 -19.59 15.57 -15.55
N ALA A 686 -19.60 14.27 -15.85
CA ALA A 686 -20.73 13.38 -15.58
C ALA A 686 -21.06 13.32 -14.07
N TRP A 687 -20.04 13.25 -13.21
CA TRP A 687 -20.25 13.27 -11.77
C TRP A 687 -20.80 14.61 -11.29
N VAL A 688 -20.21 15.73 -11.72
CA VAL A 688 -20.68 17.08 -11.38
C VAL A 688 -22.15 17.27 -11.72
N CYS A 689 -22.57 16.80 -12.89
CA CYS A 689 -23.96 16.91 -13.32
C CYS A 689 -24.94 16.00 -12.56
N GLY A 690 -24.46 14.88 -12.03
CA GLY A 690 -25.25 13.96 -11.22
C GLY A 690 -25.23 14.27 -9.72
N ALA A 691 -24.29 15.09 -9.25
CA ALA A 691 -24.07 15.34 -7.84
C ALA A 691 -25.11 16.32 -7.24
N PRO A 692 -25.66 16.05 -6.05
CA PRO A 692 -26.40 17.05 -5.29
C PRO A 692 -25.53 18.28 -5.02
N ALA A 693 -26.12 19.48 -5.04
CA ALA A 693 -25.38 20.73 -4.82
C ALA A 693 -24.56 20.77 -3.50
N ALA A 694 -24.99 20.03 -2.47
CA ALA A 694 -24.28 19.93 -1.18
C ALA A 694 -23.02 19.04 -1.22
N ALA A 695 -22.87 18.18 -2.24
CA ALA A 695 -21.71 17.31 -2.42
C ALA A 695 -20.66 17.90 -3.38
N TYR A 696 -20.99 19.02 -4.03
CA TYR A 696 -20.17 19.70 -5.02
C TYR A 696 -19.07 20.55 -4.35
N ASP A 697 -17.80 20.28 -4.67
CA ASP A 697 -16.64 21.09 -4.24
C ASP A 697 -15.84 21.52 -5.47
N ARG A 698 -16.08 22.78 -5.86
CA ARG A 698 -15.47 23.39 -7.04
C ARG A 698 -13.94 23.44 -6.98
N ALA A 699 -13.36 23.65 -5.80
CA ALA A 699 -11.92 23.79 -5.65
C ALA A 699 -11.24 22.43 -5.87
N LEU A 700 -11.80 21.39 -5.27
CA LEU A 700 -11.35 20.01 -5.47
C LEU A 700 -11.45 19.57 -6.93
N GLU A 701 -12.54 19.89 -7.62
CA GLU A 701 -12.71 19.56 -9.04
C GLU A 701 -11.69 20.25 -9.93
N ALA A 702 -11.46 21.55 -9.71
CA ALA A 702 -10.45 22.29 -10.45
C ALA A 702 -9.05 21.67 -10.22
N ALA A 703 -8.74 21.28 -8.97
CA ALA A 703 -7.51 20.57 -8.65
C ALA A 703 -7.42 19.20 -9.36
N ARG A 704 -8.50 18.43 -9.41
CA ARG A 704 -8.58 17.14 -10.13
C ARG A 704 -8.38 17.31 -11.64
N ARG A 705 -8.98 18.32 -12.28
CA ARG A 705 -8.76 18.59 -13.71
C ARG A 705 -7.32 18.97 -14.01
N ARG A 706 -6.73 19.86 -13.19
CA ARG A 706 -5.31 20.19 -13.29
C ARG A 706 -4.46 18.93 -13.16
N LEU A 707 -4.76 18.04 -12.21
CA LEU A 707 -4.04 16.80 -12.00
C LEU A 707 -4.13 15.85 -13.21
N VAL A 708 -5.31 15.68 -13.82
CA VAL A 708 -5.50 14.90 -15.07
C VAL A 708 -4.62 15.44 -16.20
N ALA A 709 -4.61 16.75 -16.42
CA ALA A 709 -3.76 17.38 -17.43
C ALA A 709 -2.26 17.16 -17.12
N ARG A 710 -1.86 17.22 -15.84
CA ARG A 710 -0.47 16.94 -15.42
C ARG A 710 -0.09 15.47 -15.61
N ALA A 711 -1.01 14.53 -15.41
CA ALA A 711 -0.80 13.12 -15.68
C ALA A 711 -0.59 12.85 -17.18
N ALA A 712 -1.44 13.42 -18.04
CA ALA A 712 -1.30 13.31 -19.48
C ALA A 712 0.02 13.90 -19.97
N ALA A 713 0.40 15.07 -19.45
CA ALA A 713 1.68 15.69 -19.76
C ALA A 713 2.88 14.85 -19.28
N ALA A 714 2.79 14.21 -18.10
CA ALA A 714 3.85 13.35 -17.59
C ALA A 714 4.04 12.10 -18.46
N ALA A 715 2.94 11.42 -18.81
CA ALA A 715 2.96 10.28 -19.72
C ALA A 715 3.50 10.67 -21.10
N GLY A 716 3.06 11.81 -21.65
CA GLY A 716 3.55 12.34 -22.91
C GLY A 716 5.07 12.57 -22.91
N ARG A 717 5.61 13.18 -21.85
CA ARG A 717 7.07 13.34 -21.69
C ARG A 717 7.79 12.00 -21.60
N GLY A 718 7.23 11.02 -20.90
CA GLY A 718 7.79 9.66 -20.81
C GLY A 718 7.90 8.98 -22.17
N ILE A 719 6.82 9.03 -22.97
CA ILE A 719 6.79 8.50 -24.35
C ILE A 719 7.85 9.20 -25.19
N ALA A 720 7.91 10.54 -25.16
CA ALA A 720 8.89 11.31 -25.93
C ALA A 720 10.34 10.96 -25.53
N LEU A 721 10.62 10.78 -24.24
CA LEU A 721 11.96 10.42 -23.74
C LEU A 721 12.35 8.99 -24.13
N GLU A 722 11.41 8.04 -24.06
CA GLU A 722 11.63 6.64 -24.50
C GLU A 722 11.90 6.58 -26.00
N SER A 723 11.06 7.24 -26.81
CA SER A 723 11.22 7.28 -28.26
C SER A 723 12.49 8.02 -28.67
N ALA A 724 12.87 9.08 -27.97
CA ALA A 724 14.14 9.76 -28.19
C ALA A 724 15.35 8.86 -27.93
N ALA A 725 15.27 8.00 -26.90
CA ALA A 725 16.30 7.01 -26.63
C ALA A 725 16.38 5.93 -27.71
N LEU A 726 15.25 5.52 -28.30
CA LEU A 726 15.22 4.59 -29.42
C LEU A 726 15.80 5.21 -30.71
N LEU A 727 15.51 6.48 -30.99
CA LEU A 727 15.93 7.16 -32.22
C LEU A 727 17.41 7.56 -32.23
N ALA A 728 17.94 8.01 -31.09
CA ALA A 728 19.29 8.57 -31.00
C ALA A 728 20.03 8.25 -29.69
N GLY A 729 19.65 7.18 -29.01
CA GLY A 729 20.30 6.74 -27.78
C GLY A 729 20.23 7.78 -26.67
N GLU A 730 21.23 7.77 -25.79
CA GLU A 730 21.32 8.69 -24.66
C GLU A 730 21.39 10.17 -25.08
N ASP A 731 21.95 10.47 -26.26
CA ASP A 731 22.02 11.85 -26.77
C ASP A 731 20.65 12.40 -27.15
N GLY A 732 19.83 11.60 -27.84
CA GLY A 732 18.43 11.95 -28.12
C GLY A 732 17.65 12.20 -26.84
N ARG A 733 17.77 11.29 -25.86
CA ARG A 733 17.12 11.42 -24.55
C ARG A 733 17.56 12.69 -23.81
N ARG A 734 18.87 12.98 -23.77
CA ARG A 734 19.42 14.19 -23.13
C ARG A 734 18.90 15.47 -23.78
N ARG A 735 18.86 15.53 -25.12
CA ARG A 735 18.32 16.67 -25.87
C ARG A 735 16.86 16.92 -25.55
N VAL A 736 16.02 15.88 -25.61
CA VAL A 736 14.59 16.01 -25.29
C VAL A 736 14.38 16.39 -23.82
N ALA A 737 15.14 15.81 -22.89
CA ALA A 737 15.12 16.21 -21.49
C ALA A 737 15.49 17.69 -21.29
N ARG A 738 16.52 18.19 -21.99
CA ARG A 738 16.90 19.61 -21.97
C ARG A 738 15.75 20.51 -22.47
N GLN A 739 15.05 20.12 -23.53
CA GLN A 739 13.96 20.92 -24.08
C GLN A 739 12.78 21.00 -23.11
N PHE A 740 12.41 19.89 -22.44
CA PHE A 740 11.33 19.92 -21.45
C PHE A 740 11.69 20.62 -20.14
N PHE A 741 12.95 20.49 -19.68
CA PHE A 741 13.31 20.79 -18.30
C PHE A 741 14.35 21.91 -18.13
N GLY A 742 15.01 22.35 -19.21
CA GLY A 742 16.06 23.37 -19.15
C GLY A 742 17.35 22.90 -18.47
N ALA A 743 18.16 23.83 -17.96
CA ALA A 743 19.34 23.47 -17.15
C ALA A 743 18.95 22.83 -15.82
N PRO A 744 19.73 21.87 -15.27
CA PRO A 744 21.11 21.48 -15.59
C PRO A 744 21.26 20.33 -16.61
N TRP A 745 20.19 19.94 -17.30
CA TRP A 745 20.26 18.85 -18.29
C TRP A 745 21.27 19.21 -19.41
N PRO A 746 22.24 18.36 -19.76
CA PRO A 746 23.22 18.70 -20.78
C PRO A 746 22.59 18.72 -22.17
N SER A 747 23.04 19.65 -23.02
CA SER A 747 22.74 19.62 -24.46
C SER A 747 23.54 18.51 -25.13
N ALA A 748 22.92 17.79 -26.04
CA ALA A 748 23.57 16.81 -26.90
C ALA A 748 23.38 17.20 -28.36
N ASP A 749 24.45 17.03 -29.15
CA ASP A 749 24.41 17.26 -30.58
C ASP A 749 23.92 15.99 -31.29
N VAL A 750 22.83 16.15 -32.04
CA VAL A 750 22.26 15.12 -32.91
C VAL A 750 22.13 15.72 -34.31
N ASP A 751 22.14 14.89 -35.35
CA ASP A 751 21.99 15.37 -36.72
C ASP A 751 20.65 16.11 -36.95
N SER A 752 20.59 16.97 -37.96
CA SER A 752 19.43 17.83 -38.22
C SER A 752 18.14 17.05 -38.48
N THR A 753 18.23 15.88 -39.11
CA THR A 753 17.08 15.03 -39.42
C THR A 753 16.51 14.43 -38.13
N THR A 754 17.37 13.85 -37.30
CA THR A 754 16.99 13.35 -35.98
C THR A 754 16.46 14.49 -35.10
N SER A 755 17.08 15.68 -35.13
CA SER A 755 16.60 16.84 -34.37
C SER A 755 15.15 17.18 -34.70
N ALA A 756 14.78 17.26 -35.99
CA ALA A 756 13.42 17.58 -36.40
C ALA A 756 12.40 16.55 -35.89
N LEU A 757 12.76 15.26 -35.86
CA LEU A 757 11.92 14.20 -35.30
C LEU A 757 11.75 14.35 -33.78
N LEU A 758 12.83 14.65 -33.06
CA LEU A 758 12.79 14.88 -31.61
C LEU A 758 11.98 16.13 -31.25
N ASP A 759 12.11 17.21 -32.03
CA ASP A 759 11.35 18.45 -31.83
C ASP A 759 9.84 18.19 -31.99
N ARG A 760 9.45 17.36 -32.97
CA ARG A 760 8.04 16.92 -33.16
C ARG A 760 7.52 16.10 -31.97
N LEU A 761 8.33 15.20 -31.41
CA LEU A 761 7.96 14.46 -30.19
C LEU A 761 7.73 15.41 -29.01
N VAL A 762 8.56 16.44 -28.88
CA VAL A 762 8.45 17.45 -27.81
C VAL A 762 7.21 18.31 -27.97
N GLU A 763 6.91 18.77 -29.19
CA GLU A 763 5.69 19.50 -29.51
C GLU A 763 4.46 18.66 -29.15
N ARG A 764 4.39 17.42 -29.66
CA ARG A 764 3.26 16.52 -29.43
C ARG A 764 3.04 16.20 -27.95
N ALA A 765 4.11 15.93 -27.20
CA ALA A 765 4.03 15.72 -25.76
C ALA A 765 3.60 16.98 -24.99
N SER A 766 3.95 18.17 -25.48
CA SER A 766 3.57 19.45 -24.86
C SER A 766 2.09 19.76 -25.05
N GLU A 767 1.53 19.43 -26.22
CA GLU A 767 0.09 19.57 -26.52
C GLU A 767 -0.79 18.78 -25.54
N LEU A 768 -0.37 17.58 -25.13
CA LEU A 768 -1.13 16.74 -24.20
C LEU A 768 -1.42 17.43 -22.86
N GLY A 769 -0.52 18.31 -22.41
CA GLY A 769 -0.66 19.09 -21.18
C GLY A 769 -1.31 20.46 -21.36
N ALA A 770 -1.50 20.93 -22.59
CA ALA A 770 -1.98 22.27 -22.92
C ALA A 770 -3.52 22.39 -22.99
N ALA A 771 -4.25 21.30 -22.71
CA ALA A 771 -5.71 21.30 -22.69
C ALA A 771 -6.24 22.42 -21.77
N ARG A 772 -7.21 23.21 -22.27
CA ARG A 772 -7.88 24.25 -21.48
C ARG A 772 -8.55 23.60 -20.27
N VAL A 773 -7.99 23.82 -19.09
CA VAL A 773 -8.67 23.53 -17.83
C VAL A 773 -9.67 24.65 -17.61
N ASP A 774 -10.96 24.38 -17.74
CA ASP A 774 -11.97 25.32 -17.29
C ASP A 774 -11.97 25.33 -15.76
N ASP A 775 -11.44 26.40 -15.17
CA ASP A 775 -11.43 26.63 -13.72
C ASP A 775 -12.83 27.06 -13.20
N GLY A 776 -13.86 27.02 -14.06
CA GLY A 776 -15.23 27.48 -13.83
C GLY A 776 -15.32 29.00 -13.63
N GLY A 777 -14.20 29.73 -13.81
CA GLY A 777 -14.04 31.16 -13.50
C GLY A 777 -14.56 32.08 -14.60
N GLY A 778 -15.06 31.52 -15.71
CA GLY A 778 -15.64 32.27 -16.80
C GLY A 778 -16.86 33.07 -16.34
N ARG A 779 -16.91 34.35 -16.74
CA ARG A 779 -18.16 35.12 -16.77
C ARG A 779 -19.27 34.26 -17.38
N PHE A 780 -20.46 34.31 -16.79
CA PHE A 780 -21.66 33.68 -17.32
C PHE A 780 -21.80 34.02 -18.82
N ASP A 781 -21.50 33.06 -19.70
CA ASP A 781 -21.53 33.24 -21.15
C ASP A 781 -22.84 32.65 -21.68
N LEU A 782 -23.79 33.53 -22.01
CA LEU A 782 -25.10 33.17 -22.58
C LEU A 782 -25.00 32.50 -23.96
N HIS A 783 -23.82 32.51 -24.59
CA HIS A 783 -23.58 31.96 -25.91
C HIS A 783 -22.68 30.71 -25.92
N ALA A 784 -22.17 30.28 -24.76
CA ALA A 784 -21.54 28.98 -24.66
C ALA A 784 -22.63 27.90 -24.84
N PRO A 785 -22.47 26.94 -25.77
CA PRO A 785 -23.39 25.81 -25.86
C PRO A 785 -23.42 25.11 -24.48
N PRO A 786 -24.59 24.65 -24.00
CA PRO A 786 -24.70 24.02 -22.68
C PRO A 786 -23.98 22.67 -22.72
N VAL A 787 -22.67 22.67 -22.46
CA VAL A 787 -21.86 21.46 -22.30
C VAL A 787 -22.00 20.92 -20.87
N TYR A 788 -22.36 21.79 -19.92
CA TYR A 788 -22.57 21.39 -18.54
C TYR A 788 -23.99 20.85 -18.36
N CYS A 789 -24.10 19.53 -18.42
CA CYS A 789 -25.31 18.75 -18.13
C CYS A 789 -26.33 18.66 -19.28
N ALA A 790 -25.86 18.39 -20.49
CA ALA A 790 -26.73 17.81 -21.50
C ALA A 790 -27.12 16.38 -21.07
N LEU A 791 -28.36 16.23 -20.58
CA LEU A 791 -29.07 14.98 -20.20
C LEU A 791 -28.95 14.53 -18.72
N GLY A 792 -29.55 15.32 -17.81
CA GLY A 792 -30.00 14.85 -16.48
C GLY A 792 -31.50 14.50 -16.45
N PRO A 793 -32.00 13.75 -15.44
CA PRO A 793 -33.14 12.81 -15.50
C PRO A 793 -34.55 13.45 -15.50
N LEU A 794 -34.75 14.59 -16.13
CA LEU A 794 -36.08 15.16 -16.38
C LEU A 794 -36.72 14.67 -17.69
N ALA A 795 -36.00 13.89 -18.50
CA ALA A 795 -36.50 13.29 -19.74
C ALA A 795 -37.07 11.85 -19.57
N MET A 796 -37.14 11.32 -18.35
CA MET A 796 -37.76 10.01 -18.04
C MET A 796 -38.72 10.12 -16.84
N ARG A 797 -39.71 11.01 -16.94
CA ARG A 797 -40.95 10.89 -16.17
C ARG A 797 -42.08 10.45 -17.08
#